data_AF-A0A8R7U2C2-F1
#
_entry.id   AF-A0A8R7U2C2-F1
#
_cell.length_a   1.000
_cell.length_b   1.000
_cell.length_c   1.000
_cell.angle_alpha   90.00
_cell.angle_beta   90.00
_cell.angle_gamma   90.00
#
_symmetry.space_group_name_H-M   'P 1'
#
loop_
_entity.id
_entity.type
_entity.pdbx_description
1 polymer ?
#
loop_
_entity_poly.entity_id
_entity_poly.type
_entity_poly.pdbx_seq_one_letter_code
_entity_poly.pdbx_strand_id
1 'polypeptide(L)'
;MPDYETWKKNLGGNASAWSVKYYKGLGTSTAQECRDYFEDIAHHKKDFYWADEKDDEAIELAFDKGKTGERKDWLYNYQPGTCLDRHQKSITYSDFIHKELILFSMADIERSIPSVVDGFKRGQRKVMFCSFKRHLVKEIKVSQFVGFVSEHSAYQYGETSVAHTIIGMAQDFVGSNNISLLEPRGQFGTRNSGGKDAATPKYICTMLPRIARLIFPKDDDVLLNYLHEEGVSIEPSWYMPIIPMVLVNGAEGIGTGWSTFVPNYNPRDIISNLKRLLKKENLVPMDPWYKGFKGSVKKRSSEESGSAYTVTGVIEQVSDTKLRITELPIHRWTYDYKDFLVSSCLNIQKEKSKHKNKEPPFLEDFKSYCDHETVNFEVLLSEQEMNNAKQEGLEKKFKLTDVIGTTNMHLFDPEGKIRKYDTPEDILEEFFGLRLEFYARRKQVMLEVLEKELRKLENRVRFIMALLAGDIIVNHSMLADLLLVLGQQRYDPFPKKAREEPIAVGDTERNDVSRLSRKRYSMLLVNLFHKQMDHAPGEILPAVQSLSVSCKDCGNGVLLASVCKCVRFTRSMICKQLLWMLILQSRHLQLFKNCYRSLMLCSGSQRNYPLVVPVTTKFRWCQVQCQSMSGHIDMHPTRKQRLRSKSVR
;
A
#
# COMPACT_ATOMS: atom_id res chain seq x y z
N MET A 1 -29.93 2.46 -0.21
CA MET A 1 -28.85 3.31 0.34
C MET A 1 -29.17 4.81 0.23
N PRO A 2 -29.62 5.36 -0.92
CA PRO A 2 -29.90 6.79 -1.05
C PRO A 2 -30.86 7.37 0.01
N ASP A 3 -31.95 6.66 0.31
CA ASP A 3 -32.92 7.08 1.35
C ASP A 3 -32.28 7.15 2.75
N TYR A 4 -31.45 6.16 3.09
CA TYR A 4 -30.74 6.11 4.38
C TYR A 4 -29.75 7.27 4.51
N GLU A 5 -28.98 7.56 3.46
CA GLU A 5 -28.04 8.68 3.48
C GLU A 5 -28.76 10.03 3.57
N THR A 6 -29.90 10.16 2.89
CA THR A 6 -30.75 11.35 2.98
C THR A 6 -31.31 11.52 4.40
N TRP A 7 -31.84 10.45 5.00
CA TRP A 7 -32.30 10.44 6.40
C TRP A 7 -31.19 10.82 7.38
N LYS A 8 -30.00 10.24 7.21
CA LYS A 8 -28.83 10.50 8.06
C LYS A 8 -28.37 11.96 7.93
N LYS A 9 -28.31 12.48 6.71
CA LYS A 9 -27.96 13.89 6.44
C LYS A 9 -28.96 14.84 7.08
N ASN A 10 -30.25 14.53 7.01
CA ASN A 10 -31.31 15.34 7.62
C ASN A 10 -31.25 15.37 9.15
N LEU A 11 -30.74 14.30 9.80
CA LEU A 11 -30.56 14.24 11.25
C LEU A 11 -29.32 14.99 11.77
N GLY A 12 -28.32 15.26 10.92
CA GLY A 12 -27.07 15.92 11.31
C GLY A 12 -26.38 15.23 12.49
N GLY A 13 -25.96 16.01 13.49
CA GLY A 13 -25.25 15.51 14.68
C GLY A 13 -26.07 14.57 15.59
N ASN A 14 -27.39 14.49 15.40
CA ASN A 14 -28.24 13.58 16.18
C ASN A 14 -28.20 12.13 15.64
N ALA A 15 -27.62 11.90 14.47
CA ALA A 15 -27.49 10.55 13.91
C ALA A 15 -26.70 9.61 14.84
N SER A 16 -25.76 10.12 15.65
CA SER A 16 -24.98 9.32 16.60
C SER A 16 -25.78 8.79 17.80
N ALA A 17 -27.01 9.28 18.02
CA ALA A 17 -27.89 8.79 19.09
C ALA A 17 -28.64 7.50 18.70
N TRP A 18 -28.61 7.11 17.41
CA TRP A 18 -29.31 5.95 16.89
C TRP A 18 -28.38 4.76 16.71
N SER A 19 -28.89 3.56 16.98
CA SER A 19 -28.22 2.31 16.61
C SER A 19 -28.65 1.91 15.20
N VAL A 20 -27.68 1.64 14.31
CA VAL A 20 -27.93 1.28 12.92
C VAL A 20 -27.53 -0.18 12.70
N LYS A 21 -28.44 -0.96 12.11
CA LYS A 21 -28.20 -2.36 11.73
C LYS A 21 -28.38 -2.52 10.22
N TYR A 22 -27.41 -3.15 9.57
CA TYR A 22 -27.42 -3.40 8.12
C TYR A 22 -27.95 -4.80 7.81
N TYR A 23 -28.83 -4.92 6.81
CA TYR A 23 -29.44 -6.18 6.36
C TYR A 23 -28.93 -6.52 4.96
N LYS A 24 -27.81 -7.26 4.89
CA LYS A 24 -27.17 -7.64 3.61
C LYS A 24 -27.69 -8.94 3.01
N GLY A 25 -28.05 -9.90 3.86
CA GLY A 25 -28.60 -11.18 3.44
C GLY A 25 -29.94 -11.44 4.13
N LEU A 26 -30.78 -12.24 3.49
CA LEU A 26 -32.08 -12.61 4.04
C LEU A 26 -31.96 -13.31 5.41
N GLY A 27 -30.83 -14.00 5.66
CA GLY A 27 -30.54 -14.64 6.95
C GLY A 27 -30.21 -13.69 8.11
N THR A 28 -30.10 -12.37 7.86
CA THR A 28 -29.90 -11.36 8.92
C THR A 28 -31.19 -11.08 9.69
N SER A 29 -32.34 -11.27 9.04
CA SER A 29 -33.66 -11.10 9.65
C SER A 29 -33.98 -12.25 10.60
N THR A 30 -34.52 -11.90 11.76
CA THR A 30 -34.99 -12.85 12.77
C THR A 30 -36.31 -13.49 12.34
N ALA A 31 -36.63 -14.63 12.91
CA ALA A 31 -37.91 -15.29 12.65
C ALA A 31 -39.13 -14.43 13.03
N GLN A 32 -38.99 -13.52 14.02
CA GLN A 32 -40.05 -12.58 14.36
C GLN A 32 -40.21 -11.51 13.28
N GLU A 33 -39.12 -10.84 12.88
CA GLU A 33 -39.16 -9.86 11.79
C GLU A 33 -39.73 -10.46 10.51
N CYS A 34 -39.38 -11.72 10.20
CA CYS A 34 -39.98 -12.43 9.07
C CYS A 34 -41.51 -12.57 9.21
N ARG A 35 -42.04 -12.94 10.39
CA ARG A 35 -43.48 -12.97 10.61
C ARG A 35 -44.09 -11.60 10.38
N ASP A 36 -43.48 -10.55 10.92
CA ASP A 36 -43.93 -9.17 10.74
C ASP A 36 -43.97 -8.78 9.24
N TYR A 37 -42.98 -9.19 8.44
CA TYR A 37 -42.96 -8.97 6.99
C TYR A 37 -44.09 -9.69 6.26
N PHE A 38 -44.40 -10.93 6.66
CA PHE A 38 -45.46 -11.74 6.04
C PHE A 38 -46.87 -11.31 6.51
N GLU A 39 -47.01 -10.78 7.73
CA GLU A 39 -48.26 -10.17 8.20
C GLU A 39 -48.61 -8.92 7.38
N ASP A 40 -47.62 -8.08 7.05
CA ASP A 40 -47.78 -6.95 6.13
C ASP A 40 -47.18 -7.24 4.73
N ILE A 41 -47.53 -8.40 4.15
CA ILE A 41 -47.00 -8.81 2.84
C ILE A 41 -47.38 -7.81 1.74
N ALA A 42 -48.48 -7.08 1.88
CA ALA A 42 -48.93 -6.08 0.91
C ALA A 42 -48.01 -4.86 0.84
N HIS A 43 -47.28 -4.54 1.92
CA HIS A 43 -46.25 -3.50 1.92
C HIS A 43 -44.92 -3.99 1.33
N HIS A 44 -44.55 -5.25 1.60
CA HIS A 44 -43.25 -5.81 1.21
C HIS A 44 -43.24 -6.43 -0.20
N LYS A 45 -44.41 -6.78 -0.75
CA LYS A 45 -44.56 -7.32 -2.10
C LYS A 45 -44.62 -6.19 -3.12
N LYS A 46 -43.85 -6.34 -4.20
CA LYS A 46 -43.94 -5.49 -5.40
C LYS A 46 -44.27 -6.35 -6.61
N ASP A 47 -45.24 -5.92 -7.40
CA ASP A 47 -45.71 -6.64 -8.58
C ASP A 47 -44.97 -6.16 -9.83
N PHE A 48 -44.37 -7.08 -10.58
CA PHE A 48 -43.79 -6.78 -11.88
C PHE A 48 -44.85 -6.88 -12.96
N TYR A 49 -44.84 -5.95 -13.92
CA TYR A 49 -45.74 -5.99 -15.06
C TYR A 49 -45.03 -5.58 -16.34
N TRP A 50 -45.57 -6.08 -17.44
CA TRP A 50 -45.15 -5.76 -18.80
C TRP A 50 -45.92 -4.53 -19.29
N ALA A 51 -45.22 -3.45 -19.61
CA ALA A 51 -45.83 -2.21 -20.06
C ALA A 51 -45.86 -2.10 -21.59
N ASP A 52 -44.71 -2.21 -22.25
CA ASP A 52 -44.55 -2.01 -23.69
C ASP A 52 -43.31 -2.76 -24.24
N GLU A 53 -43.01 -2.61 -25.52
CA GLU A 53 -41.84 -3.24 -26.18
C GLU A 53 -40.49 -2.82 -25.57
N LYS A 54 -40.42 -1.72 -24.81
CA LYS A 54 -39.16 -1.30 -24.17
C LYS A 54 -38.74 -2.26 -23.06
N ASP A 55 -39.68 -3.02 -22.50
CA ASP A 55 -39.37 -4.08 -21.54
C ASP A 55 -38.61 -5.22 -22.24
N ASP A 56 -38.97 -5.58 -23.48
CA ASP A 56 -38.26 -6.57 -24.31
C ASP A 56 -36.85 -6.05 -24.63
N GLU A 57 -36.77 -4.82 -25.13
CA GLU A 57 -35.50 -4.18 -25.50
C GLU A 57 -34.53 -4.10 -24.30
N ALA A 58 -35.03 -3.77 -23.11
CA ALA A 58 -34.23 -3.67 -21.89
C ALA A 58 -33.71 -5.04 -21.42
N ILE A 59 -34.51 -6.09 -21.54
CA ILE A 59 -34.09 -7.46 -21.21
C ILE A 59 -33.02 -7.94 -22.22
N GLU A 60 -33.24 -7.73 -23.51
CA GLU A 60 -32.26 -8.07 -24.53
C GLU A 60 -30.95 -7.30 -24.33
N LEU A 61 -31.03 -5.99 -24.06
CA LEU A 61 -29.86 -5.16 -23.75
C LEU A 61 -29.05 -5.76 -22.59
N ALA A 62 -29.72 -6.19 -21.53
CA ALA A 62 -29.06 -6.74 -20.34
C ALA A 62 -28.40 -8.10 -20.58
N PHE A 63 -29.05 -9.00 -21.33
CA PHE A 63 -28.67 -10.44 -21.34
C PHE A 63 -28.20 -10.98 -22.69
N ASP A 64 -28.46 -10.31 -23.82
CA ASP A 64 -27.99 -10.78 -25.12
C ASP A 64 -26.47 -10.61 -25.26
N LYS A 65 -25.76 -11.68 -25.60
CA LYS A 65 -24.31 -11.65 -25.84
C LYS A 65 -23.93 -10.70 -26.99
N GLY A 66 -24.81 -10.50 -27.98
CA GLY A 66 -24.60 -9.61 -29.12
C GLY A 66 -24.57 -8.13 -28.78
N LYS A 67 -25.34 -7.68 -27.77
CA LYS A 67 -25.51 -6.26 -27.40
C LYS A 67 -24.40 -5.70 -26.49
N THR A 68 -23.17 -6.18 -26.64
CA THR A 68 -22.05 -5.73 -25.79
C THR A 68 -21.69 -4.25 -26.01
N GLY A 69 -21.79 -3.76 -27.26
CA GLY A 69 -21.58 -2.33 -27.57
C GLY A 69 -22.61 -1.43 -26.89
N GLU A 70 -23.89 -1.72 -27.07
CA GLU A 70 -24.99 -0.97 -26.45
C GLU A 70 -24.92 -1.00 -24.92
N ARG A 71 -24.53 -2.13 -24.31
CA ARG A 71 -24.30 -2.20 -22.85
C ARG A 71 -23.20 -1.26 -22.37
N LYS A 72 -22.14 -1.08 -23.16
CA LYS A 72 -21.06 -0.14 -22.80
C LYS A 72 -21.61 1.29 -22.76
N ASP A 73 -22.38 1.69 -23.76
CA ASP A 73 -23.00 3.01 -23.81
C ASP A 73 -24.02 3.20 -22.69
N TRP A 74 -24.82 2.17 -22.40
CA TRP A 74 -25.76 2.17 -21.29
C TRP A 74 -25.09 2.39 -19.94
N LEU A 75 -23.97 1.70 -19.68
CA LEU A 75 -23.21 1.84 -18.44
C LEU A 75 -22.42 3.15 -18.40
N TYR A 76 -21.92 3.64 -19.54
CA TYR A 76 -21.22 4.91 -19.64
C TYR A 76 -22.14 6.10 -19.30
N ASN A 77 -23.42 6.02 -19.68
CA ASN A 77 -24.43 7.04 -19.42
C ASN A 77 -25.11 6.93 -18.05
N TYR A 78 -24.66 6.01 -17.18
CA TYR A 78 -25.18 5.90 -15.82
C TYR A 78 -24.95 7.19 -15.03
N GLN A 79 -26.01 7.66 -14.35
CA GLN A 79 -25.94 8.82 -13.46
C GLN A 79 -25.98 8.36 -11.99
N PRO A 80 -25.00 8.75 -11.16
CA PRO A 80 -25.04 8.49 -9.73
C PRO A 80 -26.32 9.00 -9.09
N GLY A 81 -26.96 8.17 -8.26
CA GLY A 81 -28.25 8.47 -7.63
C GLY A 81 -29.44 7.87 -8.36
N THR A 82 -29.24 7.26 -9.54
CA THR A 82 -30.27 6.43 -10.18
C THR A 82 -30.57 5.23 -9.27
N CYS A 83 -31.79 5.13 -8.77
CA CYS A 83 -32.27 3.98 -8.01
C CYS A 83 -33.76 3.79 -8.22
N LEU A 84 -34.25 2.60 -7.93
CA LEU A 84 -35.68 2.30 -7.99
C LEU A 84 -36.42 3.01 -6.85
N ASP A 85 -37.61 3.56 -7.13
CA ASP A 85 -38.47 4.12 -6.09
C ASP A 85 -38.98 2.98 -5.18
N ARG A 86 -38.65 3.06 -3.90
CA ARG A 86 -39.02 2.05 -2.91
C ARG A 86 -40.50 2.13 -2.52
N HIS A 87 -41.18 3.26 -2.72
CA HIS A 87 -42.60 3.41 -2.41
C HIS A 87 -43.54 2.85 -3.49
N GLN A 88 -43.02 2.64 -4.70
CA GLN A 88 -43.80 2.13 -5.82
C GLN A 88 -44.16 0.64 -5.62
N LYS A 89 -45.45 0.30 -5.75
CA LYS A 89 -45.98 -1.07 -5.60
C LYS A 89 -45.84 -1.93 -6.86
N SER A 90 -45.79 -1.30 -8.04
CA SER A 90 -45.73 -2.00 -9.32
C SER A 90 -44.53 -1.52 -10.13
N ILE A 91 -43.69 -2.42 -10.60
CA ILE A 91 -42.41 -2.11 -11.28
C ILE A 91 -42.46 -2.63 -12.73
N THR A 92 -42.03 -1.83 -13.70
CA THR A 92 -41.81 -2.31 -15.07
C THR A 92 -40.44 -2.98 -15.20
N TYR A 93 -40.29 -3.90 -16.15
CA TYR A 93 -39.00 -4.56 -16.36
C TYR A 93 -37.92 -3.55 -16.78
N SER A 94 -38.25 -2.60 -17.64
CA SER A 94 -37.37 -1.50 -18.06
C SER A 94 -36.86 -0.68 -16.87
N ASP A 95 -37.75 -0.30 -15.94
CA ASP A 95 -37.33 0.43 -14.74
C ASP A 95 -36.42 -0.42 -13.85
N PHE A 96 -36.72 -1.70 -13.68
CA PHE A 96 -35.86 -2.60 -12.92
C PHE A 96 -34.48 -2.74 -13.56
N ILE A 97 -34.40 -2.92 -14.88
CA ILE A 97 -33.12 -3.02 -15.58
C ILE A 97 -32.33 -1.72 -15.42
N HIS A 98 -32.92 -0.58 -15.76
CA HIS A 98 -32.23 0.71 -15.82
C HIS A 98 -32.04 1.40 -14.46
N LYS A 99 -32.72 0.98 -13.39
CA LYS A 99 -32.62 1.61 -12.06
C LYS A 99 -32.12 0.69 -10.95
N GLU A 100 -32.19 -0.63 -11.11
CA GLU A 100 -31.73 -1.60 -10.10
C GLU A 100 -30.63 -2.52 -10.66
N LEU A 101 -30.84 -3.19 -11.79
CA LEU A 101 -29.84 -4.10 -12.38
C LEU A 101 -28.57 -3.34 -12.84
N ILE A 102 -28.72 -2.10 -13.28
CA ILE A 102 -27.58 -1.25 -13.62
C ILE A 102 -26.61 -1.10 -12.44
N LEU A 103 -27.12 -1.03 -11.20
CA LEU A 103 -26.31 -0.88 -10.00
C LEU A 103 -25.45 -2.11 -9.76
N PHE A 104 -26.02 -3.29 -9.99
CA PHE A 104 -25.26 -4.55 -9.98
C PHE A 104 -24.17 -4.55 -11.06
N SER A 105 -24.51 -4.11 -12.27
CA SER A 105 -23.60 -4.08 -13.41
C SER A 105 -22.43 -3.10 -13.17
N MET A 106 -22.70 -1.92 -12.61
CA MET A 106 -21.67 -0.95 -12.22
C MET A 106 -20.78 -1.51 -11.11
N ALA A 107 -21.37 -2.10 -10.06
CA ALA A 107 -20.62 -2.73 -8.97
C ALA A 107 -19.76 -3.92 -9.46
N ASP A 108 -20.24 -4.65 -10.48
CA ASP A 108 -19.48 -5.71 -11.14
C ASP A 108 -18.28 -5.18 -11.91
N ILE A 109 -18.39 -4.03 -12.57
CA ILE A 109 -17.25 -3.43 -13.23
C ILE A 109 -16.24 -2.88 -12.22
N GLU A 110 -16.71 -2.17 -11.18
CA GLU A 110 -15.87 -1.62 -10.10
C GLU A 110 -15.05 -2.69 -9.36
N ARG A 111 -15.58 -3.90 -9.20
CA ARG A 111 -14.84 -5.02 -8.58
C ARG A 111 -13.91 -5.75 -9.55
N SER A 112 -14.18 -5.68 -10.85
CA SER A 112 -13.51 -6.50 -11.87
C SER A 112 -12.39 -5.77 -12.60
N ILE A 113 -12.52 -4.47 -12.83
CA ILE A 113 -11.55 -3.62 -13.53
C ILE A 113 -10.75 -2.80 -12.51
N PRO A 114 -9.40 -2.75 -12.60
CA PRO A 114 -8.59 -1.98 -11.67
C PRO A 114 -8.52 -0.48 -12.04
N SER A 115 -8.02 0.31 -11.09
CA SER A 115 -7.67 1.72 -11.34
C SER A 115 -6.30 1.84 -12.00
N VAL A 116 -6.15 2.80 -12.90
CA VAL A 116 -4.86 3.17 -13.52
C VAL A 116 -3.82 3.62 -12.48
N VAL A 117 -4.29 4.17 -11.35
CA VAL A 117 -3.43 4.80 -10.35
C VAL A 117 -2.64 3.78 -9.53
N ASP A 118 -3.33 2.82 -8.91
CA ASP A 118 -2.70 1.80 -8.06
C ASP A 118 -2.64 0.40 -8.68
N GLY A 119 -3.31 0.18 -9.81
CA GLY A 119 -3.44 -1.14 -10.42
C GLY A 119 -4.28 -2.13 -9.62
N PHE A 120 -5.02 -1.67 -8.60
CA PHE A 120 -5.82 -2.55 -7.76
C PHE A 120 -7.29 -2.59 -8.20
N LYS A 121 -7.83 -3.81 -8.11
CA LYS A 121 -9.27 -4.02 -7.93
C LYS A 121 -9.66 -3.67 -6.50
N ARG A 122 -10.94 -3.36 -6.27
CA ARG A 122 -11.45 -3.00 -4.93
C ARG A 122 -11.05 -3.98 -3.84
N GLY A 123 -11.13 -5.29 -4.11
CA GLY A 123 -10.75 -6.32 -3.13
C GLY A 123 -9.26 -6.33 -2.77
N GLN A 124 -8.38 -6.15 -3.75
CA GLN A 124 -6.92 -6.05 -3.53
C GLN A 124 -6.58 -4.80 -2.70
N ARG A 125 -7.26 -3.69 -2.96
CA ARG A 125 -7.10 -2.44 -2.22
C ARG A 125 -7.50 -2.56 -0.75
N LYS A 126 -8.60 -3.27 -0.47
CA LYS A 126 -9.04 -3.61 0.90
C LYS A 126 -7.99 -4.44 1.64
N VAL A 127 -7.41 -5.44 0.98
CA VAL A 127 -6.31 -6.25 1.54
C VAL A 127 -5.09 -5.40 1.86
N MET A 128 -4.67 -4.50 0.96
CA MET A 128 -3.53 -3.60 1.22
C MET A 128 -3.81 -2.62 2.36
N PHE A 129 -5.01 -2.04 2.40
CA PHE A 129 -5.45 -1.18 3.48
C PHE A 129 -5.34 -1.86 4.84
N CYS A 130 -5.86 -3.07 4.97
CA CYS A 130 -5.76 -3.84 6.20
C CYS A 130 -4.32 -4.24 6.53
N SER A 131 -3.50 -4.57 5.52
CA SER A 131 -2.06 -4.85 5.70
C SER A 131 -1.31 -3.65 6.30
N PHE A 132 -1.64 -2.44 5.83
CA PHE A 132 -1.08 -1.19 6.29
C PHE A 132 -1.59 -0.79 7.68
N LYS A 133 -2.91 -0.89 7.91
CA LYS A 133 -3.59 -0.58 9.18
C LYS A 133 -3.08 -1.45 10.33
N ARG A 134 -2.81 -2.73 10.07
CA ARG A 134 -2.27 -3.67 11.06
C ARG A 134 -0.75 -3.54 11.28
N HIS A 135 -0.05 -2.84 10.39
CA HIS A 135 1.42 -2.90 10.29
C HIS A 135 1.91 -4.35 10.19
N LEU A 136 1.50 -5.05 9.14
CA LEU A 136 1.72 -6.49 8.95
C LEU A 136 3.19 -6.87 8.66
N VAL A 137 4.08 -6.62 9.61
CA VAL A 137 5.52 -6.91 9.52
C VAL A 137 5.85 -8.32 10.02
N LYS A 138 4.98 -8.88 10.87
CA LYS A 138 5.09 -10.26 11.35
C LYS A 138 4.14 -11.14 10.56
N GLU A 139 4.55 -12.39 10.35
CA GLU A 139 3.72 -13.39 9.69
C GLU A 139 2.38 -13.60 10.42
N ILE A 140 1.33 -13.78 9.63
CA ILE A 140 -0.02 -14.11 10.09
C ILE A 140 -0.58 -15.23 9.21
N LYS A 141 -1.38 -16.12 9.79
CA LYS A 141 -2.12 -17.12 8.99
C LYS A 141 -3.10 -16.40 8.06
N VAL A 142 -3.20 -16.84 6.80
CA VAL A 142 -4.11 -16.21 5.83
C VAL A 142 -5.55 -16.25 6.34
N SER A 143 -6.01 -17.34 6.96
CA SER A 143 -7.35 -17.42 7.55
C SER A 143 -7.63 -16.37 8.63
N GLN A 144 -6.63 -16.05 9.48
CA GLN A 144 -6.76 -14.99 10.49
C GLN A 144 -6.75 -13.61 9.86
N PHE A 145 -5.95 -13.43 8.80
CA PHE A 145 -5.90 -12.17 8.10
C PHE A 145 -7.19 -11.88 7.31
N VAL A 146 -7.82 -12.91 6.73
CA VAL A 146 -9.15 -12.81 6.10
C VAL A 146 -10.18 -12.24 7.08
N GLY A 147 -10.28 -12.78 8.30
CA GLY A 147 -11.20 -12.25 9.32
C GLY A 147 -10.94 -10.77 9.64
N PHE A 148 -9.66 -10.38 9.73
CA PHE A 148 -9.29 -8.98 9.97
C PHE A 148 -9.67 -8.06 8.79
N VAL A 149 -9.49 -8.53 7.54
CA VAL A 149 -9.89 -7.77 6.34
C VAL A 149 -11.40 -7.59 6.31
N SER A 150 -12.16 -8.67 6.53
CA SER A 150 -13.63 -8.64 6.53
C SER A 150 -14.19 -7.63 7.53
N GLU A 151 -13.63 -7.62 8.75
CA GLU A 151 -14.05 -6.71 9.82
C GLU A 151 -13.68 -5.24 9.53
N HIS A 152 -12.43 -4.97 9.11
CA HIS A 152 -11.90 -3.61 9.10
C HIS A 152 -12.10 -2.86 7.77
N SER A 153 -12.48 -3.57 6.70
CA SER A 153 -12.70 -2.98 5.38
C SER A 153 -14.15 -3.08 4.90
N ALA A 154 -15.08 -3.52 5.74
CA ALA A 154 -16.48 -3.77 5.37
C ALA A 154 -16.61 -4.66 4.11
N TYR A 155 -15.74 -5.68 3.98
CA TYR A 155 -15.72 -6.53 2.80
C TYR A 155 -17.01 -7.35 2.72
N GLN A 156 -17.76 -7.20 1.63
CA GLN A 156 -19.12 -7.73 1.52
C GLN A 156 -19.20 -9.12 0.88
N TYR A 157 -18.15 -9.53 0.17
CA TYR A 157 -18.13 -10.81 -0.54
C TYR A 157 -17.52 -11.89 0.38
N GLY A 158 -17.96 -13.15 0.31
CA GLY A 158 -17.57 -14.16 1.31
C GLY A 158 -16.06 -14.32 1.52
N GLU A 159 -15.67 -14.82 2.70
CA GLU A 159 -14.27 -14.97 3.14
C GLU A 159 -13.36 -15.71 2.14
N THR A 160 -13.91 -16.67 1.39
CA THR A 160 -13.18 -17.40 0.32
C THR A 160 -12.62 -16.46 -0.76
N SER A 161 -13.38 -15.42 -1.13
CA SER A 161 -12.96 -14.44 -2.13
C SER A 161 -11.77 -13.60 -1.64
N VAL A 162 -11.80 -13.18 -0.38
CA VAL A 162 -10.69 -12.47 0.27
C VAL A 162 -9.45 -13.37 0.34
N ALA A 163 -9.63 -14.63 0.72
CA ALA A 163 -8.53 -15.58 0.81
C ALA A 163 -7.82 -15.78 -0.54
N HIS A 164 -8.59 -15.98 -1.62
CA HIS A 164 -8.02 -16.07 -2.97
C HIS A 164 -7.33 -14.77 -3.40
N THR A 165 -7.89 -13.61 -3.03
CA THR A 165 -7.26 -12.31 -3.29
C THR A 165 -5.89 -12.20 -2.61
N ILE A 166 -5.81 -12.55 -1.32
CA ILE A 166 -4.55 -12.56 -0.55
C ILE A 166 -3.54 -13.52 -1.17
N ILE A 167 -3.98 -14.74 -1.52
CA ILE A 167 -3.12 -15.74 -2.15
C ILE A 167 -2.56 -15.21 -3.48
N GLY A 168 -3.42 -14.70 -4.36
CA GLY A 168 -3.02 -14.15 -5.65
C GLY A 168 -2.04 -12.97 -5.55
N MET A 169 -2.22 -12.10 -4.55
CA MET A 169 -1.29 -10.98 -4.29
C MET A 169 0.08 -11.41 -3.75
N ALA A 170 0.16 -12.63 -3.18
CA ALA A 170 1.38 -13.19 -2.62
C ALA A 170 2.13 -14.12 -3.58
N GLN A 171 1.47 -14.67 -4.60
CA GLN A 171 2.08 -15.55 -5.59
C GLN A 171 3.29 -14.92 -6.28
N ASP A 172 4.33 -15.71 -6.49
CA ASP A 172 5.64 -15.26 -7.01
C ASP A 172 6.25 -16.20 -8.07
N PHE A 173 5.51 -17.21 -8.53
CA PHE A 173 5.93 -18.10 -9.63
C PHE A 173 5.90 -17.38 -10.99
N VAL A 174 6.66 -17.88 -11.96
CA VAL A 174 6.78 -17.24 -13.29
C VAL A 174 5.43 -17.21 -14.02
N GLY A 175 5.04 -16.00 -14.44
CA GLY A 175 3.73 -15.72 -15.05
C GLY A 175 2.68 -15.17 -14.07
N SER A 176 3.02 -15.01 -12.78
CA SER A 176 2.21 -14.32 -11.77
C SER A 176 2.65 -12.85 -11.60
N ASN A 177 2.97 -12.40 -10.38
CA ASN A 177 3.36 -11.02 -10.08
C ASN A 177 4.86 -10.77 -10.36
N ASN A 178 5.18 -9.68 -11.05
CA ASN A 178 6.58 -9.22 -11.14
C ASN A 178 7.08 -8.72 -9.78
N ILE A 179 6.22 -8.04 -9.03
CA ILE A 179 6.47 -7.65 -7.64
C ILE A 179 5.26 -8.06 -6.79
N SER A 180 5.40 -9.16 -6.06
CA SER A 180 4.43 -9.62 -5.06
C SER A 180 4.39 -8.62 -3.89
N LEU A 181 3.20 -8.11 -3.58
CA LEU A 181 3.01 -7.11 -2.52
C LEU A 181 2.68 -7.73 -1.17
N LEU A 182 2.57 -9.05 -1.13
CA LEU A 182 2.52 -9.90 0.05
C LEU A 182 3.54 -11.03 -0.12
N GLU A 183 4.09 -11.53 0.99
CA GLU A 183 5.05 -12.64 0.95
C GLU A 183 4.32 -13.99 1.04
N PRO A 184 4.69 -14.98 0.19
CA PRO A 184 4.15 -16.33 0.27
C PRO A 184 4.92 -17.14 1.34
N ARG A 185 4.42 -17.19 2.58
CA ARG A 185 4.99 -18.04 3.65
C ARG A 185 4.24 -19.37 3.73
N GLY A 186 4.63 -20.30 2.86
CA GLY A 186 4.00 -21.62 2.71
C GLY A 186 3.71 -21.94 1.24
N GLN A 187 2.84 -22.91 0.99
CA GLN A 187 2.46 -23.29 -0.38
C GLN A 187 1.34 -22.40 -0.93
N PHE A 188 1.70 -21.30 -1.61
CA PHE A 188 0.77 -20.34 -2.23
C PHE A 188 0.36 -20.70 -3.67
N GLY A 189 0.72 -21.91 -4.09
CA GLY A 189 0.50 -22.42 -5.43
C GLY A 189 1.72 -22.17 -6.30
N THR A 190 1.83 -22.95 -7.36
CA THR A 190 3.01 -23.02 -8.20
C THR A 190 2.64 -22.86 -9.66
N ARG A 191 3.66 -22.76 -10.52
CA ARG A 191 3.47 -22.74 -11.97
C ARG A 191 2.79 -24.01 -12.49
N ASN A 192 2.84 -25.12 -11.76
CA ASN A 192 2.31 -26.40 -12.22
C ASN A 192 0.81 -26.35 -12.55
N SER A 193 0.05 -25.58 -11.76
CA SER A 193 -1.40 -25.42 -11.93
C SER A 193 -1.83 -23.94 -11.97
N GLY A 194 -0.90 -23.02 -12.28
CA GLY A 194 -1.17 -21.59 -12.29
C GLY A 194 -1.67 -21.07 -10.95
N GLY A 195 -1.14 -21.59 -9.84
CA GLY A 195 -1.53 -21.19 -8.48
C GLY A 195 -2.78 -21.87 -7.91
N LYS A 196 -3.49 -22.71 -8.68
CA LYS A 196 -4.67 -23.46 -8.20
C LYS A 196 -4.34 -24.55 -7.19
N ASP A 197 -3.08 -24.94 -7.13
CA ASP A 197 -2.49 -25.89 -6.19
C ASP A 197 -2.07 -25.24 -4.85
N ALA A 198 -2.53 -24.01 -4.58
CA ALA A 198 -2.35 -23.35 -3.29
C ALA A 198 -2.97 -24.18 -2.15
N ALA A 199 -2.25 -24.27 -1.04
CA ALA A 199 -2.76 -24.92 0.16
C ALA A 199 -3.88 -24.09 0.80
N THR A 200 -4.70 -24.75 1.63
CA THR A 200 -5.83 -24.05 2.26
C THR A 200 -5.36 -22.89 3.16
N PRO A 201 -6.12 -21.78 3.25
CA PRO A 201 -5.76 -20.58 4.00
C PRO A 201 -5.40 -20.78 5.49
N LYS A 202 -5.78 -21.94 6.06
CA LYS A 202 -5.50 -22.31 7.46
C LYS A 202 -4.03 -22.71 7.69
N TYR A 203 -3.33 -23.14 6.65
CA TYR A 203 -1.97 -23.70 6.74
C TYR A 203 -0.88 -22.77 6.20
N ILE A 204 -1.26 -21.71 5.50
CA ILE A 204 -0.34 -20.76 4.89
C ILE A 204 -0.35 -19.44 5.64
N CYS A 205 0.81 -18.78 5.66
CA CYS A 205 1.01 -17.50 6.31
C CYS A 205 1.42 -16.43 5.29
N THR A 206 1.17 -15.17 5.60
CA THR A 206 1.64 -14.05 4.78
C THR A 206 2.13 -12.90 5.65
N MET A 207 2.87 -11.99 5.05
CA MET A 207 3.30 -10.73 5.64
C MET A 207 3.56 -9.69 4.56
N LEU A 208 3.68 -8.43 4.97
CA LEU A 208 3.99 -7.33 4.07
C LEU A 208 5.52 -7.29 3.82
N PRO A 209 5.98 -7.47 2.56
CA PRO A 209 7.39 -7.32 2.24
C PRO A 209 7.79 -5.85 2.39
N ARG A 210 9.07 -5.62 2.74
CA ARG A 210 9.61 -4.26 2.92
C ARG A 210 9.37 -3.37 1.69
N ILE A 211 9.44 -3.95 0.49
CA ILE A 211 9.25 -3.23 -0.77
C ILE A 211 7.85 -2.61 -0.89
N ALA A 212 6.81 -3.22 -0.31
CA ALA A 212 5.45 -2.71 -0.41
C ALA A 212 5.32 -1.31 0.21
N ARG A 213 5.94 -1.04 1.37
CA ARG A 213 5.94 0.32 1.96
C ARG A 213 6.92 1.29 1.32
N LEU A 214 7.87 0.81 0.50
CA LEU A 214 8.65 1.67 -0.37
C LEU A 214 7.85 2.10 -1.60
N ILE A 215 7.07 1.16 -2.16
CA ILE A 215 6.19 1.42 -3.30
C ILE A 215 5.03 2.34 -2.90
N PHE A 216 4.46 2.14 -1.72
CA PHE A 216 3.35 2.91 -1.14
C PHE A 216 3.83 3.67 0.12
N PRO A 217 4.44 4.86 -0.04
CA PRO A 217 5.00 5.63 1.06
C PRO A 217 3.94 5.99 2.10
N LYS A 218 4.26 5.78 3.39
CA LYS A 218 3.35 6.14 4.50
C LYS A 218 3.01 7.64 4.51
N ASP A 219 3.92 8.49 4.03
CA ASP A 219 3.72 9.94 3.97
C ASP A 219 2.61 10.34 2.97
N ASP A 220 2.28 9.47 2.02
CA ASP A 220 1.15 9.68 1.12
C ASP A 220 -0.19 9.29 1.75
N ASP A 221 -0.21 8.44 2.80
CA ASP A 221 -1.45 7.90 3.40
C ASP A 221 -2.41 9.06 3.79
N VAL A 222 -1.90 10.15 4.37
CA VAL A 222 -2.72 11.31 4.80
C VAL A 222 -3.35 12.11 3.64
N LEU A 223 -2.84 11.95 2.41
CA LEU A 223 -3.33 12.66 1.23
C LEU A 223 -4.48 11.94 0.53
N LEU A 224 -4.70 10.66 0.86
CA LEU A 224 -5.64 9.79 0.16
C LEU A 224 -7.07 10.05 0.61
N ASN A 225 -8.01 9.84 -0.32
CA ASN A 225 -9.44 9.95 -0.03
C ASN A 225 -9.98 8.62 0.52
N TYR A 226 -9.99 8.48 1.85
CA TYR A 226 -10.54 7.31 2.53
C TYR A 226 -12.07 7.27 2.48
N LEU A 227 -12.61 6.17 1.96
CA LEU A 227 -14.05 5.97 1.85
C LEU A 227 -14.64 5.66 3.23
N HIS A 228 -15.94 5.89 3.38
CA HIS A 228 -16.69 5.59 4.59
C HIS A 228 -17.83 4.65 4.27
N GLU A 229 -17.90 3.54 5.00
CA GLU A 229 -18.92 2.52 4.83
C GLU A 229 -19.35 2.04 6.23
N GLU A 230 -20.66 1.98 6.47
CA GLU A 230 -21.22 1.57 7.77
C GLU A 230 -20.74 2.41 8.98
N GLY A 231 -20.38 3.67 8.76
CA GLY A 231 -19.83 4.55 9.81
C GLY A 231 -18.36 4.28 10.14
N VAL A 232 -17.71 3.37 9.42
CA VAL A 232 -16.29 3.06 9.57
C VAL A 232 -15.54 3.58 8.34
N SER A 233 -14.38 4.18 8.57
CA SER A 233 -13.46 4.51 7.48
C SER A 233 -12.76 3.25 6.98
N ILE A 234 -12.88 3.01 5.69
CA ILE A 234 -12.40 1.83 4.98
C ILE A 234 -11.22 2.22 4.05
N GLU A 235 -10.94 1.45 2.99
CA GLU A 235 -9.86 1.73 2.05
C GLU A 235 -10.04 3.08 1.30
N PRO A 236 -8.96 3.68 0.79
CA PRO A 236 -9.08 4.86 -0.06
C PRO A 236 -9.65 4.52 -1.44
N SER A 237 -10.12 5.53 -2.18
CA SER A 237 -10.55 5.36 -3.57
C SER A 237 -9.47 4.68 -4.41
N TRP A 238 -8.22 5.08 -4.23
CA TRP A 238 -7.01 4.46 -4.74
C TRP A 238 -5.81 4.84 -3.88
N TYR A 239 -4.74 4.04 -3.93
CA TYR A 239 -3.44 4.42 -3.38
C TYR A 239 -2.61 5.20 -4.40
N MET A 240 -1.59 5.93 -3.95
CA MET A 240 -0.64 6.60 -4.82
C MET A 240 0.76 5.97 -4.72
N PRO A 241 1.06 4.92 -5.51
CA PRO A 241 2.40 4.33 -5.50
C PRO A 241 3.46 5.27 -6.09
N ILE A 242 4.75 4.98 -5.91
CA ILE A 242 5.85 5.72 -6.56
C ILE A 242 6.07 5.29 -8.03
N ILE A 243 5.52 4.15 -8.45
CA ILE A 243 5.57 3.61 -9.83
C ILE A 243 4.19 3.04 -10.19
N PRO A 244 3.78 3.07 -11.48
CA PRO A 244 2.48 2.56 -11.91
C PRO A 244 2.41 1.04 -11.77
N MET A 245 1.81 0.57 -10.68
CA MET A 245 1.77 -0.87 -10.36
C MET A 245 0.92 -1.69 -11.34
N VAL A 246 -0.03 -1.05 -12.04
CA VAL A 246 -0.81 -1.68 -13.11
C VAL A 246 0.05 -2.17 -14.27
N LEU A 247 1.14 -1.46 -14.59
CA LEU A 247 2.11 -1.90 -15.60
C LEU A 247 3.08 -2.92 -15.02
N VAL A 248 3.41 -2.83 -13.73
CA VAL A 248 4.35 -3.78 -13.10
C VAL A 248 3.76 -5.19 -13.07
N ASN A 249 2.55 -5.35 -12.51
CA ASN A 249 1.93 -6.66 -12.28
C ASN A 249 0.85 -7.01 -13.31
N GLY A 250 0.55 -6.11 -14.25
CA GLY A 250 -0.55 -6.29 -15.17
C GLY A 250 -1.92 -6.26 -14.48
N ALA A 251 -2.94 -6.59 -15.26
CA ALA A 251 -4.32 -6.70 -14.80
C ALA A 251 -5.11 -7.59 -15.76
N GLU A 252 -5.96 -8.44 -15.22
CA GLU A 252 -6.94 -9.19 -16.00
C GLU A 252 -8.29 -9.14 -15.28
N GLY A 253 -9.36 -8.84 -16.01
CA GLY A 253 -10.69 -8.70 -15.43
C GLY A 253 -11.79 -8.72 -16.47
N ILE A 254 -12.91 -9.34 -16.11
CA ILE A 254 -14.12 -9.39 -16.92
C ILE A 254 -15.25 -8.88 -16.04
N GLY A 255 -15.90 -7.80 -16.47
CA GLY A 255 -17.12 -7.28 -15.88
C GLY A 255 -18.23 -7.21 -16.91
N THR A 256 -19.34 -6.60 -16.53
CA THR A 256 -20.50 -6.41 -17.41
C THR A 256 -20.16 -5.40 -18.50
N GLY A 257 -20.18 -5.84 -19.76
CA GLY A 257 -19.89 -5.00 -20.94
C GLY A 257 -18.41 -4.67 -21.18
N TRP A 258 -17.56 -4.76 -20.16
CA TRP A 258 -16.13 -4.41 -20.24
C TRP A 258 -15.24 -5.56 -19.82
N SER A 259 -14.05 -5.64 -20.44
CA SER A 259 -12.96 -6.50 -20.00
C SER A 259 -11.65 -5.74 -20.10
N THR A 260 -10.65 -6.21 -19.35
CA THR A 260 -9.32 -5.63 -19.36
C THR A 260 -8.28 -6.73 -19.36
N PHE A 261 -7.23 -6.51 -20.14
CA PHE A 261 -6.00 -7.27 -20.10
C PHE A 261 -4.83 -6.31 -20.28
N VAL A 262 -4.03 -6.16 -19.23
CA VAL A 262 -2.78 -5.40 -19.22
C VAL A 262 -1.67 -6.41 -18.91
N PRO A 263 -0.67 -6.61 -19.78
CA PRO A 263 0.43 -7.51 -19.49
C PRO A 263 1.39 -6.91 -18.46
N ASN A 264 2.30 -7.75 -17.95
CA ASN A 264 3.33 -7.30 -17.03
C ASN A 264 4.46 -6.62 -17.81
N TYR A 265 5.07 -5.60 -17.23
CA TYR A 265 6.24 -4.89 -17.75
C TYR A 265 7.37 -4.87 -16.73
N ASN A 266 8.59 -4.65 -17.24
CA ASN A 266 9.78 -4.59 -16.43
C ASN A 266 9.81 -3.31 -15.58
N PRO A 267 9.88 -3.41 -14.24
CA PRO A 267 9.93 -2.23 -13.37
C PRO A 267 11.09 -1.28 -13.69
N ARG A 268 12.20 -1.80 -14.22
CA ARG A 268 13.37 -0.98 -14.59
C ARG A 268 13.08 -0.08 -15.79
N ASP A 269 12.33 -0.57 -16.77
CA ASP A 269 11.99 0.17 -17.97
C ASP A 269 10.95 1.24 -17.65
N ILE A 270 9.97 0.90 -16.81
CA ILE A 270 9.01 1.86 -16.23
C ILE A 270 9.75 3.00 -15.50
N ILE A 271 10.69 2.68 -14.60
CA ILE A 271 11.46 3.68 -13.86
C ILE A 271 12.33 4.53 -14.81
N SER A 272 12.89 3.93 -15.86
CA SER A 272 13.67 4.64 -16.89
C SER A 272 12.81 5.69 -17.59
N ASN A 273 11.60 5.31 -18.01
CA ASN A 273 10.63 6.21 -18.65
C ASN A 273 10.12 7.31 -17.70
N LEU A 274 9.84 7.01 -16.44
CA LEU A 274 9.49 8.04 -15.46
C LEU A 274 10.62 9.06 -15.28
N LYS A 275 11.89 8.61 -15.29
CA LYS A 275 13.05 9.51 -15.25
C LYS A 275 13.20 10.36 -16.51
N ARG A 276 12.82 9.83 -17.68
CA ARG A 276 12.77 10.58 -18.94
C ARG A 276 11.72 11.68 -18.88
N LEU A 277 10.51 11.39 -18.38
CA LEU A 277 9.47 12.41 -18.19
C LEU A 277 9.90 13.51 -17.22
N LEU A 278 10.58 13.17 -16.11
CA LEU A 278 11.16 14.19 -15.21
C LEU A 278 12.16 15.11 -15.91
N LYS A 279 12.87 14.60 -16.92
CA LYS A 279 13.81 15.37 -17.76
C LYS A 279 13.17 15.98 -19.00
N LYS A 280 11.86 15.80 -19.21
CA LYS A 280 11.12 16.19 -20.42
C LYS A 280 11.69 15.56 -21.70
N GLU A 281 12.19 14.33 -21.59
CA GLU A 281 12.63 13.52 -22.71
C GLU A 281 11.48 12.64 -23.22
N ASN A 282 11.51 12.27 -24.50
CA ASN A 282 10.52 11.37 -25.09
C ASN A 282 10.59 9.98 -24.44
N LEU A 283 9.41 9.35 -24.30
CA LEU A 283 9.26 7.98 -23.83
C LEU A 283 9.87 6.99 -24.81
N VAL A 284 10.37 5.88 -24.26
CA VAL A 284 10.82 4.72 -25.04
C VAL A 284 9.73 3.65 -24.96
N PRO A 285 9.26 3.10 -26.09
CA PRO A 285 8.27 2.02 -26.09
C PRO A 285 8.71 0.85 -25.20
N MET A 286 7.81 0.41 -24.31
CA MET A 286 8.02 -0.73 -23.43
C MET A 286 7.39 -1.99 -24.02
N ASP A 287 8.07 -3.13 -23.86
CA ASP A 287 7.56 -4.43 -24.26
C ASP A 287 7.22 -5.29 -23.02
N PRO A 288 6.23 -6.21 -23.13
CA PRO A 288 5.87 -7.10 -22.03
C PRO A 288 7.05 -7.90 -21.50
N TRP A 289 7.14 -8.02 -20.18
CA TRP A 289 8.22 -8.70 -19.48
C TRP A 289 7.72 -9.37 -18.20
N TYR A 290 8.16 -10.61 -17.99
CA TYR A 290 7.74 -11.45 -16.88
C TYR A 290 8.95 -11.91 -16.05
N LYS A 291 8.89 -11.68 -14.74
CA LYS A 291 9.95 -12.06 -13.80
C LYS A 291 10.23 -13.56 -13.88
N GLY A 292 11.49 -13.91 -14.13
CA GLY A 292 11.99 -15.28 -14.14
C GLY A 292 11.67 -16.09 -15.40
N PHE A 293 10.95 -15.52 -16.38
CA PHE A 293 10.68 -16.16 -17.66
C PHE A 293 11.94 -16.22 -18.52
N LYS A 294 12.25 -17.40 -19.06
CA LYS A 294 13.47 -17.66 -19.85
C LYS A 294 13.23 -17.68 -21.36
N GLY A 295 11.96 -17.68 -21.79
CA GLY A 295 11.59 -17.68 -23.20
C GLY A 295 11.74 -16.30 -23.84
N SER A 296 11.26 -16.17 -25.07
CA SER A 296 11.32 -14.91 -25.82
C SER A 296 9.95 -14.27 -25.97
N VAL A 297 9.88 -12.95 -25.80
CA VAL A 297 8.71 -12.13 -26.13
C VAL A 297 9.08 -11.29 -27.34
N LYS A 298 8.45 -11.52 -28.49
CA LYS A 298 8.74 -10.82 -29.75
C LYS A 298 7.50 -10.11 -30.26
N LYS A 299 7.67 -8.84 -30.62
CA LYS A 299 6.61 -8.03 -31.24
C LYS A 299 6.33 -8.54 -32.67
N ARG A 300 5.07 -8.82 -32.99
CA ARG A 300 4.64 -9.36 -34.29
C ARG A 300 4.22 -8.27 -35.27
N SER A 301 3.33 -7.39 -34.81
CA SER A 301 2.83 -6.24 -35.56
C SER A 301 2.44 -5.13 -34.57
N SER A 302 2.68 -3.88 -34.97
CA SER A 302 2.16 -2.69 -34.31
C SER A 302 0.96 -2.20 -35.11
N GLU A 303 -0.23 -2.22 -34.52
CA GLU A 303 -1.40 -1.50 -35.02
C GLU A 303 -1.50 -0.16 -34.27
N GLU A 304 -2.29 0.79 -34.79
CA GLU A 304 -2.52 2.08 -34.11
C GLU A 304 -3.15 1.89 -32.71
N SER A 305 -3.94 0.82 -32.51
CA SER A 305 -4.70 0.55 -31.27
C SER A 305 -4.03 -0.43 -30.30
N GLY A 306 -2.76 -0.76 -30.51
CA GLY A 306 -2.02 -1.72 -29.68
C GLY A 306 -1.08 -2.63 -30.48
N SER A 307 -0.34 -3.48 -29.77
CA SER A 307 0.63 -4.39 -30.37
C SER A 307 0.33 -5.85 -29.99
N ALA A 308 0.58 -6.75 -30.93
CA ALA A 308 0.53 -8.19 -30.69
C ALA A 308 1.94 -8.74 -30.47
N TYR A 309 2.09 -9.54 -29.42
CA TYR A 309 3.36 -10.16 -29.02
C TYR A 309 3.25 -11.67 -29.11
N THR A 310 4.25 -12.30 -29.69
CA THR A 310 4.42 -13.75 -29.64
C THR A 310 5.33 -14.10 -28.47
N VAL A 311 4.81 -14.91 -27.55
CA VAL A 311 5.54 -15.43 -26.41
C VAL A 311 5.90 -16.87 -26.70
N THR A 312 7.20 -17.14 -26.75
CA THR A 312 7.74 -18.44 -27.15
C THR A 312 8.49 -19.08 -25.99
N GLY A 313 8.18 -20.35 -25.71
CA GLY A 313 8.94 -21.19 -24.79
C GLY A 313 10.32 -21.55 -25.34
N VAL A 314 11.01 -22.50 -24.70
CA VAL A 314 12.34 -22.95 -25.15
C VAL A 314 12.31 -24.44 -25.42
N ILE A 315 12.70 -24.81 -26.63
CA ILE A 315 12.86 -26.19 -27.08
C ILE A 315 14.22 -26.36 -27.77
N GLU A 316 14.95 -27.40 -27.39
CA GLU A 316 16.29 -27.70 -27.86
C GLU A 316 16.35 -29.12 -28.42
N GLN A 317 17.05 -29.30 -29.54
CA GLN A 317 17.35 -30.63 -30.07
C GLN A 317 18.58 -31.21 -29.36
N VAL A 318 18.42 -32.35 -28.71
CA VAL A 318 19.50 -33.06 -27.98
C VAL A 318 20.13 -34.15 -28.85
N SER A 319 19.34 -34.84 -29.67
CA SER A 319 19.81 -35.82 -30.66
C SER A 319 18.87 -35.88 -31.85
N ASP A 320 19.09 -36.80 -32.80
CA ASP A 320 18.25 -36.93 -34.00
C ASP A 320 16.80 -37.33 -33.71
N THR A 321 16.53 -37.94 -32.56
CA THR A 321 15.19 -38.39 -32.15
C THR A 321 14.74 -37.80 -30.80
N LYS A 322 15.56 -36.95 -30.18
CA LYS A 322 15.31 -36.42 -28.83
C LYS A 322 15.27 -34.90 -28.79
N LEU A 323 14.18 -34.37 -28.24
CA LEU A 323 13.99 -32.95 -27.93
C LEU A 323 13.93 -32.73 -26.42
N ARG A 324 14.33 -31.53 -25.98
CA ARG A 324 14.23 -31.08 -24.59
C ARG A 324 13.51 -29.74 -24.53
N ILE A 325 12.44 -29.66 -23.74
CA ILE A 325 11.66 -28.45 -23.51
C ILE A 325 12.00 -27.93 -22.11
N THR A 326 12.58 -26.73 -22.03
CA THR A 326 13.09 -26.15 -20.78
C THR A 326 12.28 -24.94 -20.28
N GLU A 327 11.34 -24.46 -21.08
CA GLU A 327 10.45 -23.35 -20.72
C GLU A 327 9.14 -23.42 -21.52
N LEU A 328 8.01 -23.09 -20.87
CA LEU A 328 6.69 -22.99 -21.51
C LEU A 328 6.30 -21.51 -21.68
N PRO A 329 5.47 -21.16 -22.67
CA PRO A 329 4.88 -19.82 -22.78
C PRO A 329 4.18 -19.38 -21.49
N ILE A 330 4.08 -18.07 -21.30
CA ILE A 330 3.34 -17.48 -20.19
C ILE A 330 1.89 -17.98 -20.21
N HIS A 331 1.35 -18.30 -19.04
CA HIS A 331 0.01 -18.86 -18.83
C HIS A 331 -0.22 -20.28 -19.38
N ARG A 332 0.84 -20.96 -19.84
CA ARG A 332 0.83 -22.40 -20.10
C ARG A 332 1.40 -23.17 -18.89
N TRP A 333 0.53 -23.85 -18.16
CA TRP A 333 0.88 -24.53 -16.91
C TRP A 333 1.43 -25.94 -17.13
N THR A 334 2.32 -26.38 -16.24
CA THR A 334 3.07 -27.65 -16.40
C THR A 334 2.15 -28.87 -16.48
N TYR A 335 1.10 -28.94 -15.66
CA TYR A 335 0.18 -30.09 -15.66
C TYR A 335 -0.71 -30.11 -16.91
N ASP A 336 -1.26 -28.97 -17.30
CA ASP A 336 -2.03 -28.85 -18.55
C ASP A 336 -1.18 -29.21 -19.78
N TYR A 337 0.11 -28.83 -19.76
CA TYR A 337 1.06 -29.20 -20.82
C TYR A 337 1.45 -30.68 -20.78
N LYS A 338 1.62 -31.26 -19.59
CA LYS A 338 1.87 -32.68 -19.42
C LYS A 338 0.71 -33.52 -19.95
N ASP A 339 -0.53 -33.12 -19.68
CA ASP A 339 -1.72 -33.78 -20.22
C ASP A 339 -1.76 -33.73 -21.75
N PHE A 340 -1.33 -32.61 -22.35
CA PHE A 340 -1.11 -32.52 -23.79
C PHE A 340 -0.07 -33.56 -24.28
N LEU A 341 1.11 -33.63 -23.66
CA LEU A 341 2.14 -34.62 -24.04
C LEU A 341 1.66 -36.07 -23.88
N VAL A 342 0.94 -36.38 -22.79
CA VAL A 342 0.30 -37.69 -22.58
C VAL A 342 -0.68 -38.00 -23.71
N SER A 343 -1.52 -37.03 -24.08
CA SER A 343 -2.49 -37.19 -25.15
C SER A 343 -1.85 -37.39 -26.53
N SER A 344 -0.61 -36.92 -26.73
CA SER A 344 0.14 -37.05 -27.98
C SER A 344 1.07 -38.26 -28.04
N CYS A 345 1.16 -39.07 -26.96
CA CYS A 345 2.08 -40.20 -26.82
C CYS A 345 1.46 -41.56 -27.21
N LEU A 346 2.10 -42.24 -28.17
CA LEU A 346 1.68 -43.53 -28.71
C LEU A 346 1.65 -44.64 -27.65
N ASN A 347 2.69 -44.73 -26.82
CA ASN A 347 2.85 -45.83 -25.88
C ASN A 347 1.86 -45.77 -24.70
N ILE A 348 1.39 -44.57 -24.33
CA ILE A 348 0.44 -44.39 -23.22
C ILE A 348 -1.02 -44.60 -23.68
N GLN A 349 -1.35 -44.27 -24.93
CA GLN A 349 -2.69 -44.49 -25.47
C GLN A 349 -3.05 -45.98 -25.62
N LYS A 350 -2.05 -46.87 -25.79
CA LYS A 350 -2.28 -48.33 -25.87
C LYS A 350 -2.91 -48.92 -24.61
N GLU A 351 -2.75 -48.28 -23.44
CA GLU A 351 -3.29 -48.75 -22.16
C GLU A 351 -4.64 -48.13 -21.77
N LYS A 352 -5.05 -47.01 -22.39
CA LYS A 352 -6.29 -46.28 -22.05
C LYS A 352 -7.16 -46.04 -23.27
N SER A 353 -7.71 -47.12 -23.82
CA SER A 353 -8.71 -47.08 -24.88
C SER A 353 -10.08 -46.60 -24.36
N LYS A 354 -10.28 -45.28 -24.19
CA LYS A 354 -11.65 -44.70 -24.09
C LYS A 354 -11.85 -43.20 -24.35
N HIS A 355 -10.85 -42.45 -24.85
CA HIS A 355 -11.09 -41.05 -25.25
C HIS A 355 -10.78 -40.79 -26.73
N LYS A 356 -11.79 -40.25 -27.43
CA LYS A 356 -11.73 -39.79 -28.82
C LYS A 356 -10.79 -38.59 -28.89
N ASN A 357 -9.54 -38.80 -29.30
CA ASN A 357 -8.64 -37.70 -29.67
C ASN A 357 -8.89 -37.25 -31.11
N LYS A 358 -8.80 -35.93 -31.34
CA LYS A 358 -8.97 -35.28 -32.65
C LYS A 358 -7.72 -35.36 -33.54
N GLU A 359 -6.55 -35.65 -32.99
CA GLU A 359 -5.26 -35.69 -33.72
C GLU A 359 -4.52 -37.01 -33.43
N PRO A 360 -3.83 -37.59 -34.44
CA PRO A 360 -3.07 -38.82 -34.25
C PRO A 360 -1.86 -38.58 -33.32
N PRO A 361 -1.55 -39.53 -32.42
CA PRO A 361 -0.36 -39.45 -31.57
C PRO A 361 0.92 -39.47 -32.42
N PHE A 362 1.87 -38.59 -32.10
CA PHE A 362 3.13 -38.39 -32.85
C PHE A 362 4.39 -38.56 -31.99
N LEU A 363 4.23 -38.77 -30.68
CA LEU A 363 5.33 -38.99 -29.75
C LEU A 363 5.50 -40.48 -29.46
N GLU A 364 6.74 -40.96 -29.42
CA GLU A 364 7.04 -42.32 -29.00
C GLU A 364 6.97 -42.45 -27.48
N ASP A 365 7.68 -41.56 -26.78
CA ASP A 365 7.72 -41.51 -25.31
C ASP A 365 8.10 -40.10 -24.83
N PHE A 366 7.84 -39.80 -23.56
CA PHE A 366 8.36 -38.59 -22.92
C PHE A 366 8.63 -38.80 -21.43
N LYS A 367 9.63 -38.09 -20.91
CA LYS A 367 9.98 -38.06 -19.49
C LYS A 367 9.85 -36.65 -18.95
N SER A 368 9.26 -36.52 -17.77
CA SER A 368 9.07 -35.25 -17.07
C SER A 368 10.03 -35.15 -15.89
N TYR A 369 10.92 -34.17 -15.94
CA TYR A 369 11.85 -33.79 -14.87
C TYR A 369 11.54 -32.40 -14.30
N CYS A 370 10.32 -31.91 -14.49
CA CYS A 370 9.86 -30.63 -13.95
C CYS A 370 9.80 -30.64 -12.42
N ASP A 371 10.09 -29.49 -11.81
CA ASP A 371 9.86 -29.24 -10.38
C ASP A 371 8.69 -28.25 -10.20
N HIS A 372 8.67 -27.48 -9.11
CA HIS A 372 7.60 -26.51 -8.83
C HIS A 372 7.83 -25.13 -9.48
N GLU A 373 9.05 -24.84 -9.91
CA GLU A 373 9.46 -23.56 -10.50
C GLU A 373 9.92 -23.72 -11.96
N THR A 374 10.59 -24.83 -12.27
CA THR A 374 11.28 -25.09 -13.52
C THR A 374 10.62 -26.18 -14.35
N VAL A 375 10.68 -26.00 -15.67
CA VAL A 375 10.16 -26.94 -16.66
C VAL A 375 11.32 -27.71 -17.26
N ASN A 376 11.16 -29.03 -17.36
CA ASN A 376 12.08 -29.89 -18.10
C ASN A 376 11.34 -31.15 -18.59
N PHE A 377 10.98 -31.16 -19.88
CA PHE A 377 10.46 -32.34 -20.54
C PHE A 377 11.47 -32.86 -21.56
N GLU A 378 11.74 -34.17 -21.51
CA GLU A 378 12.49 -34.86 -22.56
C GLU A 378 11.51 -35.66 -23.41
N VAL A 379 11.50 -35.42 -24.71
CA VAL A 379 10.52 -36.00 -25.63
C VAL A 379 11.25 -36.80 -26.71
N LEU A 380 10.77 -38.02 -26.97
CA LEU A 380 11.26 -38.88 -28.05
C LEU A 380 10.27 -38.95 -29.21
N LEU A 381 10.79 -38.84 -30.43
CA LEU A 381 10.07 -38.94 -31.68
C LEU A 381 10.74 -39.97 -32.59
N SER A 382 9.96 -40.56 -33.49
CA SER A 382 10.54 -41.30 -34.62
C SER A 382 11.27 -40.33 -35.55
N GLU A 383 12.21 -40.83 -36.35
CA GLU A 383 12.93 -39.99 -37.32
C GLU A 383 11.98 -39.28 -38.30
N GLN A 384 10.89 -39.98 -38.69
CA GLN A 384 9.87 -39.41 -39.56
C GLN A 384 9.14 -38.24 -38.88
N GLU A 385 8.68 -38.41 -37.64
CA GLU A 385 7.98 -37.36 -36.91
C GLU A 385 8.90 -36.20 -36.52
N MET A 386 10.18 -36.46 -36.29
CA MET A 386 11.17 -35.40 -36.08
C MET A 386 11.32 -34.52 -37.32
N ASN A 387 11.42 -35.12 -38.51
CA ASN A 387 11.50 -34.38 -39.76
C ASN A 387 10.21 -33.58 -40.02
N ASN A 388 9.05 -34.18 -39.77
CA ASN A 388 7.75 -33.50 -39.85
C ASN A 388 7.69 -32.30 -38.89
N ALA A 389 8.13 -32.48 -37.64
CA ALA A 389 8.16 -31.42 -36.63
C ALA A 389 9.11 -30.27 -37.00
N LYS A 390 10.27 -30.58 -37.62
CA LYS A 390 11.21 -29.57 -38.12
C LYS A 390 10.63 -28.77 -39.30
N GLN A 391 9.92 -29.44 -40.21
CA GLN A 391 9.26 -28.78 -41.34
C GLN A 391 8.11 -27.86 -40.87
N GLU A 392 7.34 -28.28 -39.87
CA GLU A 392 6.24 -27.48 -39.30
C GLU A 392 6.75 -26.34 -38.39
N GLY A 393 7.96 -26.49 -37.85
CA GLY A 393 8.53 -25.64 -36.81
C GLY A 393 8.29 -26.25 -35.42
N LEU A 394 9.38 -26.47 -34.68
CA LEU A 394 9.34 -27.18 -33.39
C LEU A 394 8.41 -26.48 -32.39
N GLU A 395 8.50 -25.16 -32.30
CA GLU A 395 7.71 -24.37 -31.36
C GLU A 395 6.22 -24.43 -31.68
N LYS A 396 5.87 -24.45 -32.97
CA LYS A 396 4.47 -24.56 -33.42
C LYS A 396 3.92 -25.96 -33.17
N LYS A 397 4.66 -27.00 -33.55
CA LYS A 397 4.28 -28.41 -33.35
C LYS A 397 4.00 -28.72 -31.89
N PHE A 398 4.87 -28.24 -31.01
CA PHE A 398 4.80 -28.47 -29.57
C PHE A 398 3.94 -27.45 -28.82
N LYS A 399 3.22 -26.56 -29.51
CA LYS A 399 2.35 -25.54 -28.90
C LYS A 399 3.10 -24.69 -27.86
N LEU A 400 4.35 -24.35 -28.18
CA LEU A 400 5.25 -23.52 -27.37
C LEU A 400 5.24 -22.06 -27.82
N THR A 401 4.18 -21.63 -28.49
CA THR A 401 3.94 -20.23 -28.86
C THR A 401 2.56 -19.82 -28.40
N ASP A 402 2.45 -18.68 -27.73
CA ASP A 402 1.19 -18.02 -27.40
C ASP A 402 1.19 -16.56 -27.86
N VAL A 403 0.03 -15.93 -27.90
CA VAL A 403 -0.15 -14.54 -28.34
C VAL A 403 -0.69 -13.69 -27.19
N ILE A 404 0.02 -12.60 -26.90
CA ILE A 404 -0.39 -11.59 -25.94
C ILE A 404 -0.70 -10.31 -26.71
N GLY A 405 -1.93 -9.81 -26.58
CA GLY A 405 -2.36 -8.54 -27.18
C GLY A 405 -2.41 -7.41 -26.16
N THR A 406 -2.10 -6.18 -26.58
CA THR A 406 -2.24 -4.96 -25.75
C THR A 406 -3.42 -4.09 -26.18
N THR A 407 -4.35 -4.61 -26.98
CA THR A 407 -5.46 -3.82 -27.56
C THR A 407 -6.63 -3.60 -26.59
N ASN A 408 -6.65 -4.28 -25.44
CA ASN A 408 -7.77 -4.31 -24.50
C ASN A 408 -7.39 -3.81 -23.09
N MET A 409 -6.71 -2.67 -23.00
CA MET A 409 -6.32 -2.08 -21.71
C MET A 409 -7.38 -1.09 -21.23
N HIS A 410 -8.43 -1.58 -20.59
CA HIS A 410 -9.47 -0.74 -19.95
C HIS A 410 -9.19 -0.59 -18.46
N LEU A 411 -9.11 0.65 -17.96
CA LEU A 411 -8.85 0.94 -16.56
C LEU A 411 -9.74 2.09 -16.10
N PHE A 412 -10.01 2.15 -14.79
CA PHE A 412 -10.61 3.34 -14.20
C PHE A 412 -9.58 4.46 -14.10
N ASP A 413 -9.91 5.62 -14.66
CA ASP A 413 -9.16 6.87 -14.49
C ASP A 413 -9.22 7.37 -13.02
N PRO A 414 -8.48 8.42 -12.64
CA PRO A 414 -8.48 8.96 -11.29
C PRO A 414 -9.86 9.42 -10.78
N GLU A 415 -10.75 9.83 -11.70
CA GLU A 415 -12.12 10.27 -11.45
C GLU A 415 -13.12 9.11 -11.31
N GLY A 416 -12.71 7.88 -11.62
CA GLY A 416 -13.53 6.68 -11.51
C GLY A 416 -14.36 6.37 -12.77
N LYS A 417 -13.99 6.90 -13.94
CA LYS A 417 -14.58 6.53 -15.24
C LYS A 417 -13.69 5.54 -15.96
N ILE A 418 -14.30 4.63 -16.72
CA ILE A 418 -13.57 3.63 -17.49
C ILE A 418 -13.04 4.29 -18.76
N ARG A 419 -11.74 4.10 -19.00
CA ARG A 419 -11.04 4.58 -20.20
C ARG A 419 -10.25 3.44 -20.84
N LYS A 420 -10.23 3.41 -22.17
CA LYS A 420 -9.32 2.56 -22.96
C LYS A 420 -8.00 3.29 -23.15
N TYR A 421 -6.90 2.58 -22.96
CA TYR A 421 -5.54 3.04 -23.24
C TYR A 421 -4.99 2.22 -24.41
N ASP A 422 -4.37 2.88 -25.38
CA ASP A 422 -3.88 2.22 -26.59
C ASP A 422 -2.45 1.71 -26.41
N THR A 423 -1.65 2.41 -25.60
CA THR A 423 -0.26 2.06 -25.30
C THR A 423 0.01 2.04 -23.78
N PRO A 424 1.02 1.27 -23.31
CA PRO A 424 1.44 1.35 -21.92
C PRO A 424 2.07 2.71 -21.56
N GLU A 425 2.55 3.46 -22.55
CA GLU A 425 3.02 4.83 -22.40
C GLU A 425 1.88 5.78 -22.01
N ASP A 426 0.68 5.66 -22.59
CA ASP A 426 -0.49 6.49 -22.23
C ASP A 426 -0.83 6.32 -20.74
N ILE A 427 -0.79 5.08 -20.24
CA ILE A 427 -0.99 4.75 -18.81
C ILE A 427 0.08 5.43 -17.96
N LEU A 428 1.34 5.39 -18.41
CA LEU A 428 2.48 5.95 -17.70
C LEU A 428 2.41 7.48 -17.63
N GLU A 429 1.98 8.15 -18.69
CA GLU A 429 1.80 9.61 -18.73
C GLU A 429 0.68 10.09 -17.80
N GLU A 430 -0.48 9.42 -17.83
CA GLU A 430 -1.61 9.74 -16.96
C GLU A 430 -1.23 9.55 -15.48
N PHE A 431 -0.57 8.43 -15.16
CA PHE A 431 -0.03 8.20 -13.82
C PHE A 431 1.01 9.25 -13.40
N PHE A 432 1.93 9.62 -14.31
CA PHE A 432 3.02 10.55 -14.02
C PHE A 432 2.49 11.94 -13.62
N GLY A 433 1.53 12.46 -14.37
CA GLY A 433 0.92 13.78 -14.10
C GLY A 433 0.34 13.83 -12.69
N LEU A 434 -0.48 12.84 -12.34
CA LEU A 434 -1.10 12.75 -11.01
C LEU A 434 -0.06 12.52 -9.91
N ARG A 435 0.94 11.67 -10.15
CA ARG A 435 1.97 11.38 -9.14
C ARG A 435 2.81 12.61 -8.81
N LEU A 436 3.13 13.44 -9.79
CA LEU A 436 3.88 14.68 -9.59
C LEU A 436 3.12 15.69 -8.73
N GLU A 437 1.81 15.83 -8.96
CA GLU A 437 0.92 16.64 -8.10
C GLU A 437 0.94 16.13 -6.65
N PHE A 438 0.85 14.82 -6.45
CA PHE A 438 0.87 14.21 -5.12
C PHE A 438 2.21 14.42 -4.40
N TYR A 439 3.34 14.47 -5.11
CA TYR A 439 4.61 14.86 -4.51
C TYR A 439 4.59 16.31 -3.99
N ALA A 440 4.00 17.24 -4.75
CA ALA A 440 3.85 18.63 -4.31
C ALA A 440 2.94 18.73 -3.06
N ARG A 441 1.80 18.03 -3.08
CA ARG A 441 0.89 17.95 -1.93
C ARG A 441 1.55 17.34 -0.69
N ARG A 442 2.32 16.25 -0.87
CA ARG A 442 3.10 15.64 0.23
C ARG A 442 4.08 16.63 0.83
N LYS A 443 4.84 17.32 -0.01
CA LYS A 443 5.79 18.34 0.46
C LYS A 443 5.09 19.41 1.28
N GLN A 444 3.94 19.89 0.82
CA GLN A 444 3.15 20.90 1.53
C GLN A 444 2.71 20.41 2.92
N VAL A 445 2.13 19.21 3.01
CA VAL A 445 1.71 18.64 4.30
C VAL A 445 2.90 18.39 5.23
N MET A 446 4.03 17.90 4.71
CA MET A 446 5.25 17.72 5.50
C MET A 446 5.76 19.04 6.06
N LEU A 447 5.73 20.13 5.28
CA LEU A 447 6.09 21.47 5.74
C LEU A 447 5.15 21.94 6.86
N GLU A 448 3.84 21.79 6.70
CA GLU A 448 2.85 22.17 7.73
C GLU A 448 3.05 21.40 9.04
N VAL A 449 3.36 20.10 8.96
CA VAL A 449 3.68 19.27 10.13
C VAL A 449 4.96 19.76 10.80
N LEU A 450 6.03 19.98 10.04
CA LEU A 450 7.31 20.46 10.57
C LEU A 450 7.19 21.87 11.17
N GLU A 451 6.42 22.77 10.57
CA GLU A 451 6.15 24.10 11.11
C GLU A 451 5.34 24.03 12.42
N LYS A 452 4.39 23.09 12.51
CA LYS A 452 3.65 22.83 13.76
C LYS A 452 4.58 22.28 14.85
N GLU A 453 5.50 21.39 14.51
CA GLU A 453 6.50 20.87 15.44
C GLU A 453 7.51 21.93 15.88
N LEU A 454 7.97 22.78 14.96
CA LEU A 454 8.86 23.90 15.26
C LEU A 454 8.19 24.85 16.25
N ARG A 455 6.96 25.30 15.98
CA ARG A 455 6.19 26.18 16.89
C ARG A 455 6.04 25.55 18.28
N LYS A 456 5.80 24.24 18.35
CA LYS A 456 5.72 23.52 19.63
C LYS A 456 7.05 23.56 20.40
N LEU A 457 8.17 23.33 19.73
CA LEU A 457 9.50 23.36 20.33
C LEU A 457 9.88 24.78 20.76
N GLU A 458 9.60 25.79 19.95
CA GLU A 458 9.82 27.20 20.28
C GLU A 458 9.05 27.60 21.54
N ASN A 459 7.77 27.24 21.63
CA ASN A 459 6.96 27.48 22.84
C ASN A 459 7.53 26.75 24.06
N ARG A 460 8.02 25.53 23.92
CA ARG A 460 8.68 24.78 25.02
C ARG A 460 9.95 25.46 25.49
N VAL A 461 10.82 25.86 24.57
CA VAL A 461 12.07 26.55 24.90
C VAL A 461 11.78 27.88 25.60
N ARG A 462 10.83 28.66 25.07
CA ARG A 462 10.43 29.94 25.68
C ARG A 462 9.89 29.73 27.10
N PHE A 463 9.09 28.70 27.31
CA PHE A 463 8.53 28.36 28.62
C PHE A 463 9.63 27.97 29.63
N ILE A 464 10.58 27.11 29.22
CA ILE A 464 11.70 26.70 30.06
C ILE A 464 12.61 27.89 30.39
N MET A 465 12.89 28.76 29.42
CA MET A 465 13.70 29.96 29.66
C MET A 465 13.01 30.93 30.63
N ALA A 466 11.70 31.14 30.48
CA ALA A 466 10.92 31.99 31.37
C ALA A 466 10.82 31.40 32.80
N LEU A 467 10.76 30.08 32.94
CA LEU A 467 10.87 29.40 34.24
C LEU A 467 12.24 29.64 34.90
N LEU A 468 13.33 29.52 34.15
CA LEU A 468 14.69 29.73 34.66
C LEU A 468 14.97 31.19 35.03
N ALA A 469 14.42 32.13 34.27
CA ALA A 469 14.50 33.56 34.55
C ALA A 469 13.65 33.99 35.76
N GLY A 470 12.71 33.14 36.20
CA GLY A 470 11.74 33.47 37.24
C GLY A 470 10.51 34.25 36.74
N ASP A 471 10.41 34.47 35.43
CA ASP A 471 9.28 35.18 34.78
C ASP A 471 7.97 34.36 34.82
N ILE A 472 8.07 33.04 34.97
CA ILE A 472 6.95 32.14 35.20
C ILE A 472 7.23 31.34 36.47
N ILE A 473 6.31 31.40 37.43
CA ILE A 473 6.39 30.63 38.68
C ILE A 473 5.28 29.57 38.63
N VAL A 474 5.68 28.29 38.57
CA VAL A 474 4.74 27.16 38.53
C VAL A 474 4.50 26.55 39.92
N ASN A 475 5.44 26.71 40.85
CA ASN A 475 5.29 26.22 42.21
C ASN A 475 4.29 27.09 42.98
N HIS A 476 3.27 26.47 43.56
CA HIS A 476 2.18 27.09 44.33
C HIS A 476 1.19 27.99 43.57
N SER A 477 1.22 28.04 42.23
CA SER A 477 0.23 28.77 41.42
C SER A 477 -1.04 27.95 41.14
N MET A 478 -2.23 28.56 41.19
CA MET A 478 -3.44 27.92 40.68
C MET A 478 -3.35 27.74 39.16
N LEU A 479 -3.83 26.59 38.66
CA LEU A 479 -3.77 26.25 37.23
C LEU A 479 -4.47 27.29 36.33
N ALA A 480 -5.54 27.92 36.83
CA ALA A 480 -6.26 28.96 36.09
C ALA A 480 -5.38 30.20 35.85
N ASP A 481 -4.64 30.63 36.87
CA ASP A 481 -3.73 31.78 36.80
C ASP A 481 -2.57 31.50 35.86
N LEU A 482 -2.02 30.29 35.91
CA LEU A 482 -0.95 29.86 35.01
C LEU A 482 -1.43 29.84 33.54
N LEU A 483 -2.65 29.38 33.27
CA LEU A 483 -3.23 29.41 31.92
C LEU A 483 -3.47 30.84 31.42
N LEU A 484 -3.81 31.76 32.32
CA LEU A 484 -4.00 33.17 32.02
C LEU A 484 -2.66 33.86 31.70
N VAL A 485 -1.62 33.60 32.49
CA VAL A 485 -0.24 34.07 32.23
C VAL A 485 0.28 33.53 30.89
N LEU A 486 0.05 32.24 30.60
CA LEU A 486 0.45 31.64 29.31
C LEU A 486 -0.30 32.28 28.12
N GLY A 487 -1.58 32.59 28.28
CA GLY A 487 -2.34 33.33 27.28
C GLY A 487 -1.82 34.76 27.06
N GLN A 488 -1.52 35.49 28.16
CA GLN A 488 -1.00 36.85 28.11
C GLN A 488 0.40 36.92 27.48
N GLN A 489 1.27 35.95 27.78
CA GLN A 489 2.60 35.83 27.17
C GLN A 489 2.58 35.21 25.77
N ARG A 490 1.40 35.10 25.15
CA ARG A 490 1.17 34.60 23.77
C ARG A 490 1.78 33.23 23.51
N TYR A 491 1.62 32.29 24.44
CA TYR A 491 1.92 30.88 24.16
C TYR A 491 0.85 30.28 23.27
N ASP A 492 1.30 29.58 22.23
CA ASP A 492 0.37 28.95 21.30
C ASP A 492 -0.31 27.76 21.99
N PRO A 493 -1.65 27.70 21.98
CA PRO A 493 -2.37 26.54 22.48
C PRO A 493 -2.24 25.36 21.50
N PHE A 494 -1.78 24.22 21.99
CA PHE A 494 -1.76 22.95 21.26
C PHE A 494 -2.77 21.98 21.88
N PRO A 495 -3.99 21.87 21.33
CA PRO A 495 -4.94 20.87 21.81
C PRO A 495 -4.32 19.47 21.69
N LYS A 496 -4.53 18.61 22.70
CA LYS A 496 -4.26 17.17 22.56
C LYS A 496 -4.96 16.69 21.28
N LYS A 497 -4.25 15.92 20.45
CA LYS A 497 -4.88 15.15 19.36
C LYS A 497 -6.12 14.48 19.96
N ALA A 498 -7.30 14.77 19.41
CA ALA A 498 -8.40 13.82 19.51
C ALA A 498 -7.84 12.47 19.04
N ARG A 499 -8.31 11.33 19.58
CA ARG A 499 -7.97 10.02 19.00
C ARG A 499 -8.09 10.15 17.48
N GLU A 500 -7.03 9.82 16.76
CA GLU A 500 -7.02 9.81 15.29
C GLU A 500 -8.03 8.75 14.84
N GLU A 501 -9.30 9.13 14.75
CA GLU A 501 -10.18 8.63 13.72
C GLU A 501 -9.77 9.35 12.42
N PRO A 502 -9.67 8.65 11.28
CA PRO A 502 -9.31 9.27 10.02
C PRO A 502 -10.26 10.44 9.73
N ILE A 503 -9.68 11.61 9.56
CA ILE A 503 -10.39 12.88 9.38
C ILE A 503 -11.08 12.82 8.01
N ALA A 504 -12.41 12.88 8.02
CA ALA A 504 -13.21 13.12 6.82
C ALA A 504 -12.87 14.51 6.26
N VAL A 505 -12.47 14.57 4.99
CA VAL A 505 -12.38 15.84 4.26
C VAL A 505 -13.81 16.24 3.92
N GLY A 506 -14.37 17.19 4.66
CA GLY A 506 -15.73 17.68 4.43
C GLY A 506 -16.29 18.64 5.48
N ASP A 507 -15.74 18.72 6.68
CA ASP A 507 -16.24 19.65 7.70
C ASP A 507 -15.37 20.91 7.78
N THR A 508 -15.90 22.02 7.28
CA THR A 508 -15.43 23.36 7.63
C THR A 508 -15.66 23.60 9.12
N GLU A 509 -14.62 23.46 9.94
CA GLU A 509 -14.69 23.84 11.36
C GLU A 509 -14.88 25.35 11.51
N ARG A 510 -16.00 25.74 12.13
CA ARG A 510 -16.22 27.10 12.64
C ARG A 510 -15.30 27.34 13.83
N ASN A 511 -14.52 28.41 13.76
CA ASN A 511 -13.71 28.94 14.85
C ASN A 511 -14.59 29.36 16.04
N ASP A 512 -14.50 28.65 17.16
CA ASP A 512 -15.06 29.09 18.44
C ASP A 512 -13.94 29.50 19.41
N VAL A 513 -13.74 30.81 19.52
CA VAL A 513 -12.67 31.48 20.26
C VAL A 513 -13.21 31.94 21.62
N SER A 514 -13.34 31.07 22.63
CA SER A 514 -13.66 31.59 23.99
C SER A 514 -13.39 30.70 25.23
N ARG A 515 -12.85 29.47 25.14
CA ARG A 515 -12.53 28.69 26.38
C ARG A 515 -11.07 28.22 26.45
N LEU A 516 -10.27 28.92 27.27
CA LEU A 516 -8.97 28.47 27.75
C LEU A 516 -9.17 27.19 28.59
N SER A 517 -8.60 26.05 28.16
CA SER A 517 -8.73 24.78 28.88
C SER A 517 -7.38 24.10 29.09
N ARG A 518 -7.25 23.34 30.19
CA ARG A 518 -6.06 22.53 30.54
C ARG A 518 -5.59 21.61 29.40
N LYS A 519 -6.51 21.15 28.54
CA LYS A 519 -6.22 20.29 27.38
C LYS A 519 -5.43 20.99 26.27
N ARG A 520 -5.44 22.33 26.21
CA ARG A 520 -4.75 23.15 25.21
C ARG A 520 -3.27 23.44 25.53
N TYR A 521 -2.86 23.39 26.80
CA TYR A 521 -1.47 23.69 27.21
C TYR A 521 -0.75 22.50 27.87
N SER A 522 -1.34 21.29 27.82
CA SER A 522 -0.78 20.12 28.48
C SER A 522 0.65 19.76 28.04
N MET A 523 1.06 20.19 26.84
CA MET A 523 2.42 19.97 26.32
C MET A 523 3.51 20.70 27.11
N LEU A 524 3.17 21.85 27.72
CA LEU A 524 4.09 22.65 28.53
C LEU A 524 4.08 22.19 30.00
N LEU A 525 2.92 21.73 30.48
CA LEU A 525 2.67 21.48 31.91
C LEU A 525 3.03 20.06 32.39
N VAL A 526 3.32 19.10 31.49
CA VAL A 526 3.53 17.68 31.86
C VAL A 526 5.02 17.32 32.11
N ASN A 527 5.99 18.15 31.70
CA ASN A 527 7.40 17.73 31.63
C ASN A 527 8.37 18.53 32.52
N LEU A 528 8.01 18.76 33.79
CA LEU A 528 8.82 19.52 34.77
C LEU A 528 9.80 18.66 35.59
N PHE A 529 10.57 17.75 34.96
CA PHE A 529 11.66 17.03 35.66
C PHE A 529 13.01 17.24 34.96
N HIS A 530 14.01 17.61 35.77
CA HIS A 530 15.36 18.10 35.48
C HIS A 530 16.25 17.30 34.49
N LYS A 531 15.79 16.18 33.91
CA LYS A 531 16.62 15.24 33.13
C LYS A 531 16.66 15.47 31.61
N GLN A 532 15.91 16.42 31.04
CA GLN A 532 15.85 16.60 29.57
C GLN A 532 16.49 17.90 29.04
N MET A 533 17.03 18.77 29.90
CA MET A 533 17.62 20.04 29.46
C MET A 533 18.84 19.85 28.54
N ASP A 534 19.59 18.76 28.70
CA ASP A 534 20.73 18.41 27.84
C ASP A 534 20.31 17.83 26.47
N HIS A 535 19.03 17.50 26.26
CA HIS A 535 18.55 16.87 25.01
C HIS A 535 17.73 17.83 24.12
N ALA A 536 17.10 18.86 24.69
CA ALA A 536 16.31 19.82 23.91
C ALA A 536 17.10 20.52 22.78
N PRO A 537 18.35 20.97 22.95
CA PRO A 537 19.15 21.51 21.84
C PRO A 537 19.46 20.46 20.75
N GLY A 538 19.59 19.19 21.16
CA GLY A 538 19.83 18.04 20.28
C GLY A 538 18.61 17.62 19.45
N GLU A 539 17.39 17.97 19.87
CA GLU A 539 16.14 17.75 19.12
C GLU A 539 15.79 18.92 18.18
N ILE A 540 16.18 20.14 18.53
CA ILE A 540 15.94 21.35 17.73
C ILE A 540 16.85 21.39 16.50
N LEU A 541 18.11 21.01 16.64
CA LEU A 541 19.08 21.07 15.54
C LEU A 541 18.66 20.20 14.33
N PRO A 542 18.20 18.94 14.50
CA PRO A 542 17.71 18.11 13.39
C PRO A 542 16.44 18.65 12.73
N ALA A 543 15.49 19.20 13.50
CA ALA A 543 14.26 19.79 12.96
C ALA A 543 14.54 21.07 12.15
N VAL A 544 15.48 21.90 12.61
CA VAL A 544 15.93 23.08 11.88
C VAL A 544 16.78 22.70 10.67
N GLN A 545 17.61 21.66 10.78
CA GLN A 545 18.38 21.12 9.65
C GLN A 545 17.47 20.54 8.56
N SER A 546 16.44 19.76 8.91
CA SER A 546 15.48 19.21 7.95
C SER A 546 14.68 20.31 7.24
N LEU A 547 14.26 21.36 7.96
CA LEU A 547 13.65 22.56 7.39
C LEU A 547 14.63 23.34 6.48
N SER A 548 15.90 23.47 6.87
CA SER A 548 16.91 24.20 6.09
C SER A 548 17.28 23.51 4.77
N VAL A 549 17.29 22.17 4.75
CA VAL A 549 17.50 21.37 3.54
C VAL A 549 16.30 21.50 2.60
N SER A 550 15.08 21.48 3.13
CA SER A 550 13.85 21.67 2.34
C SER A 550 13.70 23.09 1.76
N CYS A 551 14.25 24.10 2.46
CA CYS A 551 14.15 25.51 2.09
C CYS A 551 15.23 25.96 1.08
N LYS A 552 16.38 25.27 0.98
CA LYS A 552 17.38 25.59 -0.07
C LYS A 552 16.88 25.35 -1.49
N ASP A 553 15.87 24.50 -1.66
CA ASP A 553 15.26 24.18 -2.96
C ASP A 553 14.03 25.07 -3.29
N CYS A 554 13.58 25.90 -2.34
CA CYS A 554 12.50 26.86 -2.54
C CYS A 554 13.02 28.27 -2.24
N GLY A 555 13.15 29.14 -3.24
CA GLY A 555 13.75 30.49 -3.14
C GLY A 555 13.07 31.53 -2.21
N ASN A 556 12.45 31.13 -1.10
CA ASN A 556 11.83 32.00 -0.12
C ASN A 556 12.85 32.48 0.93
N GLY A 557 13.46 33.65 0.67
CA GLY A 557 14.49 34.27 1.52
C GLY A 557 14.04 34.76 2.91
N VAL A 558 12.74 34.76 3.21
CA VAL A 558 12.21 35.27 4.50
C VAL A 558 12.42 34.26 5.64
N LEU A 559 12.38 32.95 5.36
CA LEU A 559 12.61 31.89 6.34
C LEU A 559 14.10 31.75 6.72
N LEU A 560 15.01 31.99 5.76
CA LEU A 560 16.46 31.92 5.99
C LEU A 560 16.94 32.92 7.05
N ALA A 561 16.35 34.12 7.10
CA ALA A 561 16.74 35.17 8.04
C ALA A 561 16.40 34.82 9.49
N SER A 562 15.24 34.19 9.73
CA SER A 562 14.80 33.74 11.06
C SER A 562 15.58 32.51 11.54
N VAL A 563 15.85 31.56 10.65
CA VAL A 563 16.68 30.37 10.93
C VAL A 563 18.14 30.75 11.23
N CYS A 564 18.74 31.67 10.47
CA CYS A 564 20.09 32.16 10.73
C CYS A 564 20.20 32.95 12.05
N LYS A 565 19.16 33.71 12.43
CA LYS A 565 19.09 34.37 13.75
C LYS A 565 19.05 33.34 14.88
N CYS A 566 18.23 32.30 14.76
CA CYS A 566 18.10 31.27 15.79
C CYS A 566 19.38 30.43 15.98
N VAL A 567 20.07 30.07 14.88
CA VAL A 567 21.36 29.33 14.93
C VAL A 567 22.50 30.19 15.48
N ARG A 568 22.55 31.49 15.17
CA ARG A 568 23.54 32.42 15.77
C ARG A 568 23.28 32.64 17.26
N PHE A 569 22.01 32.75 17.66
CA PHE A 569 21.62 32.96 19.06
C PHE A 569 21.93 31.73 19.91
N THR A 570 21.62 30.52 19.42
CA THR A 570 21.92 29.25 20.10
C THR A 570 23.43 28.99 20.22
N ARG A 571 24.22 29.20 19.16
CA ARG A 571 25.69 29.07 19.23
C ARG A 571 26.34 30.05 20.21
N SER A 572 25.90 31.30 20.24
CA SER A 572 26.44 32.32 21.16
C SER A 572 26.10 32.02 22.62
N MET A 573 24.93 31.45 22.92
CA MET A 573 24.52 31.13 24.29
C MET A 573 25.15 29.84 24.80
N ILE A 574 25.26 28.80 23.96
CA ILE A 574 25.89 27.53 24.35
C ILE A 574 27.37 27.75 24.70
N CYS A 575 28.09 28.59 23.96
CA CYS A 575 29.46 28.97 24.31
C CYS A 575 29.54 29.74 25.64
N LYS A 576 28.58 30.63 25.95
CA LYS A 576 28.56 31.37 27.22
C LYS A 576 28.15 30.49 28.40
N GLN A 577 27.24 29.54 28.21
CA GLN A 577 26.81 28.59 29.25
C GLN A 577 27.85 27.51 29.53
N LEU A 578 28.56 26.99 28.52
CA LEU A 578 29.70 26.09 28.73
C LEU A 578 30.84 26.80 29.48
N LEU A 579 31.09 28.07 29.16
CA LEU A 579 32.06 28.88 29.88
C LEU A 579 31.64 29.10 31.35
N TRP A 580 30.35 29.33 31.61
CA TRP A 580 29.80 29.52 32.96
C TRP A 580 29.78 28.22 33.78
N MET A 581 29.47 27.07 33.16
CA MET A 581 29.55 25.76 33.80
C MET A 581 31.00 25.31 34.08
N LEU A 582 31.95 25.64 33.20
CA LEU A 582 33.38 25.41 33.45
C LEU A 582 33.93 26.28 34.60
N ILE A 583 33.39 27.49 34.77
CA ILE A 583 33.73 28.40 35.89
C ILE A 583 33.15 27.87 37.23
N LEU A 584 31.99 27.20 37.22
CA LEU A 584 31.35 26.65 38.42
C LEU A 584 31.89 25.28 38.88
N GLN A 585 32.52 24.50 37.99
CA GLN A 585 33.04 23.16 38.33
C GLN A 585 34.53 23.11 38.74
N SER A 586 35.27 24.22 38.75
CA SER A 586 36.72 24.21 39.04
C SER A 586 37.09 24.72 40.45
N ARG A 587 36.89 23.89 41.48
CA ARG A 587 37.66 23.96 42.73
C ARG A 587 39.09 23.44 42.50
N HIS A 588 39.90 24.19 41.73
CA HIS A 588 41.38 24.13 41.74
C HIS A 588 41.92 25.35 40.97
N LEU A 589 41.66 26.55 41.51
CA LEU A 589 41.99 27.84 40.87
C LEU A 589 43.48 28.27 40.99
N GLN A 590 44.36 27.44 41.54
CA GLN A 590 45.76 27.81 41.78
C GLN A 590 46.76 27.23 40.75
N LEU A 591 46.42 26.13 40.06
CA LEU A 591 47.31 25.51 39.06
C LEU A 591 47.09 26.03 37.63
N PHE A 592 45.89 26.52 37.30
CA PHE A 592 45.57 27.02 35.96
C PHE A 592 46.15 28.42 35.65
N LYS A 593 46.41 29.22 36.69
CA LYS A 593 46.99 30.57 36.56
C LYS A 593 48.44 30.56 36.06
N ASN A 594 49.17 29.46 36.26
CA ASN A 594 50.55 29.34 35.77
C ASN A 594 50.64 28.81 34.33
N CYS A 595 49.67 28.03 33.85
CA CYS A 595 49.62 27.61 32.43
C CYS A 595 49.08 28.71 31.49
N TYR A 596 48.14 29.54 31.94
CA TYR A 596 47.54 30.57 31.09
C TYR A 596 48.49 31.75 30.78
N ARG A 597 49.49 31.98 31.64
CA ARG A 597 50.51 33.02 31.44
C ARG A 597 51.55 32.67 30.35
N SER A 598 51.76 31.39 30.05
CA SER A 598 52.68 30.96 28.97
C SER A 598 52.01 30.87 27.59
N LEU A 599 50.68 30.79 27.51
CA LEU A 599 49.94 30.65 26.24
C LEU A 599 49.52 32.00 25.60
N MET A 600 49.50 33.09 26.38
CA MET A 600 49.14 34.43 25.89
C MET A 600 50.29 35.23 25.26
N LEU A 601 51.50 34.64 25.14
CA LEU A 601 52.64 35.28 24.45
C LEU A 601 52.81 34.87 22.97
N CYS A 602 51.95 34.00 22.41
CA CYS A 602 52.15 33.44 21.06
C CYS A 602 50.97 33.60 20.07
N SER A 603 50.08 34.58 20.22
CA SER A 603 49.04 34.84 19.20
C SER A 603 48.93 36.31 18.80
N GLY A 604 50.01 36.82 18.21
CA GLY A 604 50.00 38.02 17.38
C GLY A 604 50.69 37.74 16.05
N SER A 605 49.95 37.29 15.03
CA SER A 605 50.09 37.75 13.63
C SER A 605 49.22 36.92 12.67
N GLN A 606 48.60 37.63 11.74
CA GLN A 606 47.94 37.11 10.55
C GLN A 606 48.98 36.58 9.55
N ARG A 607 48.64 35.52 8.78
CA ARG A 607 48.89 35.41 7.31
C ARG A 607 48.36 34.11 6.69
N ASN A 608 48.12 34.21 5.37
CA ASN A 608 47.46 33.31 4.43
C ASN A 608 48.24 32.06 3.98
N TYR A 609 47.49 31.15 3.34
CA TYR A 609 47.82 30.19 2.23
C TYR A 609 48.10 28.69 2.56
N PRO A 610 47.90 27.74 1.59
CA PRO A 610 47.00 26.58 1.71
C PRO A 610 47.72 25.20 1.60
N LEU A 611 46.92 24.11 1.43
CA LEU A 611 47.19 22.78 0.80
C LEU A 611 46.91 21.52 1.69
N VAL A 612 46.02 20.66 1.13
CA VAL A 612 46.15 19.20 0.89
C VAL A 612 46.02 18.15 2.04
N VAL A 613 45.18 17.14 1.72
CA VAL A 613 44.75 15.84 2.34
C VAL A 613 45.97 14.87 2.52
N PRO A 614 46.02 13.70 3.24
CA PRO A 614 44.94 12.74 3.63
C PRO A 614 45.05 11.90 4.96
N VAL A 615 43.90 11.29 5.32
CA VAL A 615 43.58 9.92 5.88
C VAL A 615 44.53 9.16 6.86
N THR A 616 43.89 8.44 7.82
CA THR A 616 44.36 7.41 8.80
C THR A 616 44.81 7.97 10.17
N THR A 617 44.42 7.50 11.37
CA THR A 617 44.38 6.12 11.91
C THR A 617 43.56 6.07 13.23
N LYS A 618 43.01 4.88 13.54
CA LYS A 618 42.42 4.44 14.84
C LYS A 618 43.27 4.84 16.07
N PHE A 619 42.66 5.06 17.24
CA PHE A 619 43.11 4.45 18.51
C PHE A 619 42.02 4.52 19.61
N ARG A 620 42.06 3.51 20.48
CA ARG A 620 41.10 3.09 21.52
C ARG A 620 41.89 3.05 22.85
N TRP A 621 41.18 3.17 23.99
CA TRP A 621 41.59 2.94 25.41
C TRP A 621 42.17 4.09 26.25
N CYS A 622 41.48 4.42 27.35
CA CYS A 622 42.00 4.18 28.70
C CYS A 622 40.88 4.27 29.77
N GLN A 623 40.81 3.25 30.62
CA GLN A 623 40.05 3.09 31.86
C GLN A 623 41.09 2.65 32.92
N VAL A 624 40.81 2.85 34.22
CA VAL A 624 41.64 2.64 35.45
C VAL A 624 42.24 3.98 35.93
N GLN A 625 42.05 4.50 37.15
CA GLN A 625 42.05 3.89 38.50
C GLN A 625 41.44 4.87 39.54
N CYS A 626 40.77 4.35 40.59
CA CYS A 626 41.07 4.63 42.03
C CYS A 626 39.94 4.15 42.96
N GLN A 627 40.23 3.09 43.71
CA GLN A 627 39.56 2.72 44.96
C GLN A 627 40.38 3.24 46.16
N SER A 628 39.65 3.49 47.26
CA SER A 628 39.99 3.29 48.68
C SER A 628 39.89 4.54 49.56
N MET A 629 38.83 4.57 50.39
CA MET A 629 38.93 4.75 51.84
C MET A 629 37.72 4.04 52.49
N SER A 630 38.03 3.34 53.56
CA SER A 630 37.27 2.31 54.28
C SER A 630 36.58 2.82 55.55
N GLY A 631 35.60 2.06 56.05
CA GLY A 631 35.11 2.07 57.46
C GLY A 631 33.61 1.76 57.57
N HIS A 632 33.19 0.48 57.57
CA HIS A 632 32.88 -0.39 58.72
C HIS A 632 31.69 0.03 59.60
N ILE A 633 30.57 -0.72 59.53
CA ILE A 633 29.89 -1.39 60.67
C ILE A 633 29.29 -2.71 60.12
N ASP A 634 29.46 -3.80 60.87
CA ASP A 634 29.14 -5.19 60.53
C ASP A 634 28.32 -5.84 61.66
N MET A 635 27.83 -7.07 61.40
CA MET A 635 27.16 -8.06 62.29
C MET A 635 25.62 -8.05 62.30
N HIS A 636 24.86 -9.16 62.24
CA HIS A 636 25.05 -10.58 61.86
C HIS A 636 23.62 -11.23 61.79
N PRO A 637 23.46 -12.48 61.30
CA PRO A 637 22.18 -13.02 60.81
C PRO A 637 21.52 -14.05 61.73
N THR A 638 20.25 -14.38 61.46
CA THR A 638 19.58 -15.57 62.02
C THR A 638 18.91 -16.45 60.95
N ARG A 639 19.12 -17.75 61.18
CA ARG A 639 18.76 -18.97 60.44
C ARG A 639 17.35 -19.47 60.78
N LYS A 640 16.91 -20.47 59.97
CA LYS A 640 15.89 -21.55 60.15
C LYS A 640 14.58 -21.28 59.41
N GLN A 641 13.89 -22.23 58.75
CA GLN A 641 14.00 -23.68 58.49
C GLN A 641 12.94 -23.97 57.40
N ARG A 642 13.25 -24.71 56.31
CA ARG A 642 12.90 -26.13 56.06
C ARG A 642 11.39 -26.43 55.97
N LEU A 643 10.90 -26.86 54.79
CA LEU A 643 10.41 -28.24 54.50
C LEU A 643 9.63 -28.39 53.16
N ARG A 644 10.14 -29.34 52.35
CA ARG A 644 9.47 -30.40 51.56
C ARG A 644 8.46 -30.09 50.43
N SER A 645 8.94 -30.38 49.21
CA SER A 645 8.48 -31.43 48.28
C SER A 645 7.04 -31.97 48.38
N LYS A 646 6.31 -31.95 47.26
CA LYS A 646 5.69 -33.14 46.64
C LYS A 646 5.25 -32.86 45.20
N SER A 647 5.55 -33.81 44.32
CA SER A 647 5.14 -33.92 42.93
C SER A 647 3.76 -34.57 42.78
N VAL A 648 3.28 -34.60 41.52
CA VAL A 648 2.13 -35.35 40.95
C VAL A 648 0.80 -34.62 41.15
N ARG A 649 0.08 -34.19 40.12
CA ARG A 649 -0.36 -34.91 38.90
C ARG A 649 -0.61 -33.93 37.75
#